data_AF-A7APQ2-F1
#
_entry.id   AF-A7APQ2-F1
#
_cell.length_a   1.000
_cell.length_b   1.000
_cell.length_c   1.000
_cell.angle_alpha   90.00
_cell.angle_beta   90.00
_cell.angle_gamma   90.00
#
_symmetry.space_group_name_H-M   'P 1'
#
loop_
_entity.id
_entity.type
_entity.pdbx_description
1 polymer ?
#
loop_
_entity_poly.entity_id
_entity_poly.type
_entity_poly.pdbx_seq_one_letter_code
_entity_poly.pdbx_strand_id
1 'polypeptide(L)'
;MSMDSGAMSKKLQRSFVNYSTGNILGLTSDAWSTVRAVNKDVEDSLIRLFTRLTPCAEDSGVKVQKRPIYPLDNAWKHPRLFVNDFSCADDYASLYRFFDFNRVSTYLSSQGHTVDNVDDIKLDIDYRLRQAMELMLQILSNGRDSRNVETEVDATKGSEPVDNSETYRSIYQAYNSPFEIRLITPERNKEFVSPNAPSMLLLFTSLVDEVQKVLVAISTNTQFDLSGVDRCCTYVDLLMGRRGCAIQYIRELLEDYNEWSYLKLDVTLSLSDAATLGDIFATVTSVRPGMFERLGRPVSDVGFSFAPCGCMIPYHLGVLSLLSEMNVINVTTPLSGGSAGSLTIVTSTSMRPNINDLMRITEGICADVRSNGSYHRLDGLVKDNVDHWMAPGTYMAVNNRIGELRVAMSARRTFFYHGQQISRFNDNVDLRDALRASCNIPGISAAGGVYFRGKRCYDGYFAARIYQHGCLDTAANRTVRINPFQMGRFEISLLRLDNKYVSPLLVSKDTYVVHYLRLKCLIKALWERKLTYESSGRDEEWLKEVYLMSDAYRSMTSGDDNSKCTSWSILLKNWGCGCSKQQPSMESGDLSGDSESLQADVDLSNLFMLVVASEMALKLGPSSKFSTRNWSGNIGGVNLIQTFGRLGRASIFTRYSNILSTPYCLIDWLEHELSMCEGVGSEAMNEDTILRELCILRQLRHLVLPPLWLTYYYTEFGYLLPNGLNTLRRVSVAINSAEQADIRYVFDVGRSDAFRWLVCEYISFENWLDLRIRQLEEMNDTSDPAYRSWNRDVKPGSSSESTQMIHERQHDYISGLYDFYDQGSVVDTLNDKNPASDTPLSASAQLQQMQNRLIRRAIVLNLVDPQYSHILSHTHLWRGS
;
A
#
# COMPACT_ATOMS: atom_id res chain seq x y z
N MET A 1 -46.09 -26.88 5.84
CA MET A 1 -46.82 -27.25 4.61
C MET A 1 -45.80 -27.40 3.49
N SER A 2 -45.94 -28.45 2.67
CA SER A 2 -44.95 -28.97 1.72
C SER A 2 -44.40 -27.92 0.74
N MET A 3 -43.08 -27.90 0.57
CA MET A 3 -42.38 -27.14 -0.46
C MET A 3 -42.56 -27.78 -1.84
N ASP A 4 -43.71 -27.55 -2.48
CA ASP A 4 -43.87 -27.76 -3.91
C ASP A 4 -44.71 -26.62 -4.48
N SER A 5 -44.05 -25.53 -4.90
CA SER A 5 -44.40 -24.73 -6.09
C SER A 5 -43.60 -23.43 -6.15
N GLY A 6 -42.63 -23.38 -7.07
CA GLY A 6 -41.91 -22.17 -7.45
C GLY A 6 -40.83 -22.53 -8.46
N ALA A 7 -40.96 -22.05 -9.69
CA ALA A 7 -40.20 -22.48 -10.86
C ALA A 7 -38.70 -22.10 -10.81
N MET A 8 -37.91 -22.86 -10.07
CA MET A 8 -36.48 -23.00 -10.31
C MET A 8 -36.24 -24.40 -10.89
N SER A 9 -35.49 -24.49 -11.99
CA SER A 9 -35.21 -25.77 -12.65
C SER A 9 -34.63 -26.77 -11.64
N LYS A 10 -35.23 -27.96 -11.52
CA LYS A 10 -34.72 -29.08 -10.70
C LYS A 10 -33.26 -29.46 -11.04
N LYS A 11 -32.77 -29.06 -12.22
CA LYS A 11 -31.36 -29.19 -12.61
C LYS A 11 -30.46 -28.21 -11.85
N LEU A 12 -30.93 -26.99 -11.58
CA LEU A 12 -30.23 -25.98 -10.78
C LEU A 12 -30.19 -26.39 -9.29
N GLN A 13 -31.32 -26.83 -8.72
CA GLN A 13 -31.37 -27.35 -7.34
C GLN A 13 -30.46 -28.57 -7.12
N ARG A 14 -30.45 -29.52 -8.06
CA ARG A 14 -29.52 -30.68 -7.99
C ARG A 14 -28.05 -30.31 -8.18
N SER A 15 -27.76 -29.17 -8.83
CA SER A 15 -26.39 -28.65 -8.97
C SER A 15 -25.87 -28.02 -7.68
N PHE A 16 -26.74 -27.51 -6.80
CA PHE A 16 -26.31 -26.84 -5.55
C PHE A 16 -26.24 -27.76 -4.33
N VAL A 17 -26.99 -28.87 -4.33
CA VAL A 17 -27.11 -29.79 -3.17
C VAL A 17 -25.92 -30.76 -3.03
N ASN A 18 -25.11 -30.97 -4.06
CA ASN A 18 -24.01 -31.96 -4.06
C ASN A 18 -22.60 -31.39 -3.73
N TYR A 19 -22.49 -30.17 -3.21
CA TYR A 19 -21.18 -29.53 -2.97
C TYR A 19 -20.83 -29.28 -1.48
N SER A 20 -21.60 -29.85 -0.54
CA SER A 20 -21.45 -29.57 0.90
C SER A 20 -20.48 -30.49 1.68
N THR A 21 -19.68 -31.33 1.01
CA THR A 21 -18.80 -32.31 1.70
C THR A 21 -17.35 -32.32 1.23
N GLY A 22 -16.96 -31.41 0.33
CA GLY A 22 -15.56 -31.20 -0.06
C GLY A 22 -15.09 -29.82 0.38
N ASN A 23 -13.95 -29.76 1.07
CA ASN A 23 -13.22 -28.53 1.41
C ASN A 23 -13.21 -27.63 0.15
N ILE A 24 -13.95 -26.50 0.17
CA ILE A 24 -14.23 -25.67 -1.03
C ILE A 24 -12.94 -25.24 -1.71
N LEU A 25 -11.91 -25.07 -0.88
CA LEU A 25 -10.60 -24.62 -1.30
C LEU A 25 -9.84 -25.61 -2.14
N GLY A 26 -10.11 -26.92 -2.04
CA GLY A 26 -9.29 -27.93 -2.69
C GLY A 26 -7.84 -27.48 -2.68
N LEU A 27 -7.24 -27.35 -1.49
CA LEU A 27 -5.78 -27.23 -1.30
C LEU A 27 -5.17 -28.54 -1.82
N THR A 28 -5.37 -28.82 -3.11
CA THR A 28 -4.86 -29.96 -3.84
C THR A 28 -3.40 -29.65 -4.13
N SER A 29 -2.67 -30.68 -4.53
CA SER A 29 -1.38 -30.56 -5.20
C SER A 29 -1.32 -29.49 -6.30
N ASP A 30 -2.45 -29.01 -6.83
CA ASP A 30 -2.50 -28.09 -7.97
C ASP A 30 -2.22 -26.63 -7.61
N ALA A 31 -2.45 -26.20 -6.36
CA ALA A 31 -2.02 -24.86 -5.92
C ALA A 31 -0.47 -24.74 -5.99
N TRP A 32 0.24 -25.82 -5.63
CA TRP A 32 1.68 -25.94 -5.82
C TRP A 32 2.09 -25.93 -7.29
N SER A 33 1.27 -26.48 -8.17
CA SER A 33 1.50 -26.40 -9.62
C SER A 33 1.45 -24.96 -10.13
N THR A 34 0.69 -24.08 -9.47
CA THR A 34 0.60 -22.65 -9.84
C THR A 34 1.86 -21.88 -9.42
N VAL A 35 2.40 -22.12 -8.22
CA VAL A 35 3.69 -21.53 -7.78
C VAL A 35 4.83 -22.04 -8.68
N ARG A 36 4.86 -23.35 -8.96
CA ARG A 36 5.80 -23.90 -9.96
C ARG A 36 5.60 -23.28 -11.33
N ALA A 37 4.37 -23.05 -11.78
CA ALA A 37 4.11 -22.41 -13.08
C ALA A 37 4.62 -20.97 -13.15
N VAL A 38 4.55 -20.20 -12.05
CA VAL A 38 5.08 -18.83 -11.99
C VAL A 38 6.61 -18.81 -12.17
N ASN A 39 7.31 -19.82 -11.65
CA ASN A 39 8.77 -19.91 -11.75
C ASN A 39 9.28 -20.77 -12.90
N LYS A 40 8.44 -21.59 -13.54
CA LYS A 40 8.87 -22.61 -14.50
C LYS A 40 9.76 -22.04 -15.61
N ASP A 41 9.31 -20.96 -16.27
CA ASP A 41 10.05 -20.36 -17.37
C ASP A 41 11.36 -19.69 -16.91
N VAL A 42 11.38 -19.21 -15.65
CA VAL A 42 12.57 -18.63 -15.00
C VAL A 42 13.55 -19.75 -14.62
N GLU A 43 13.08 -20.86 -14.08
CA GLU A 43 13.88 -22.06 -13.77
C GLU A 43 14.56 -22.62 -15.03
N ASP A 44 13.81 -22.74 -16.13
CA ASP A 44 14.36 -23.17 -17.42
C ASP A 44 15.43 -22.20 -17.94
N SER A 45 15.22 -20.89 -17.75
CA SER A 45 16.19 -19.86 -18.13
C SER A 45 17.43 -19.84 -17.23
N LEU A 46 17.26 -20.08 -15.93
CA LEU A 46 18.36 -20.28 -14.98
C LEU A 46 19.21 -21.48 -15.37
N ILE A 47 18.59 -22.62 -15.71
CA ILE A 47 19.32 -23.81 -16.18
C ILE A 47 20.18 -23.47 -17.40
N ARG A 48 19.63 -22.72 -18.37
CA ARG A 48 20.39 -22.25 -19.55
C ARG A 48 21.56 -21.35 -19.17
N LEU A 49 21.36 -20.42 -18.23
CA LEU A 49 22.43 -19.56 -17.73
C LEU A 49 23.54 -20.37 -17.04
N PHE A 50 23.18 -21.30 -16.15
CA PHE A 50 24.16 -22.17 -15.51
C PHE A 50 24.95 -23.00 -16.52
N THR A 51 24.31 -23.52 -17.57
CA THR A 51 25.04 -24.23 -18.64
C THR A 51 26.02 -23.35 -19.39
N ARG A 52 25.74 -22.04 -19.55
CA ARG A 52 26.67 -21.08 -20.18
C ARG A 52 27.82 -20.68 -19.27
N LEU A 53 27.56 -20.59 -17.97
CA LEU A 53 28.53 -20.12 -16.98
C LEU A 53 29.46 -21.23 -16.45
N THR A 54 29.13 -22.50 -16.70
CA THR A 54 29.98 -23.63 -16.27
C THR A 54 31.12 -23.82 -17.29
N PRO A 55 32.41 -23.69 -16.92
CA PRO A 55 33.49 -24.08 -17.80
C PRO A 55 33.39 -25.58 -18.09
N CYS A 56 33.56 -26.02 -19.34
CA CYS A 56 33.64 -27.43 -19.70
C CYS A 56 34.55 -28.18 -18.72
N ALA A 57 33.95 -29.02 -17.88
CA ALA A 57 34.56 -29.69 -16.74
C ALA A 57 35.37 -30.92 -17.17
N GLU A 58 36.15 -30.82 -18.25
CA GLU A 58 37.00 -31.93 -18.70
C GLU A 58 38.44 -31.82 -18.14
N ASP A 59 38.92 -30.64 -17.73
CA ASP A 59 40.33 -30.47 -17.35
C ASP A 59 40.64 -30.23 -15.85
N SER A 60 39.65 -30.14 -14.95
CA SER A 60 39.93 -29.77 -13.54
C SER A 60 39.49 -30.75 -12.45
N GLY A 61 38.83 -31.87 -12.78
CA GLY A 61 38.43 -32.87 -11.78
C GLY A 61 37.49 -32.36 -10.67
N VAL A 62 36.96 -31.13 -10.81
CA VAL A 62 36.03 -30.53 -9.84
C VAL A 62 34.61 -30.96 -10.20
N LYS A 63 34.00 -31.80 -9.35
CA LYS A 63 32.56 -32.03 -9.39
C LYS A 63 31.85 -30.72 -9.03
N VAL A 64 31.39 -29.97 -10.02
CA VAL A 64 30.43 -28.88 -9.81
C VAL A 64 29.19 -29.50 -9.14
N GLN A 65 28.81 -28.97 -7.98
CA GLN A 65 27.65 -29.41 -7.23
C GLN A 65 26.43 -29.27 -8.17
N LYS A 66 25.92 -30.42 -8.65
CA LYS A 66 24.80 -30.45 -9.58
C LYS A 66 23.57 -29.87 -8.88
N ARG A 67 23.07 -28.79 -9.45
CA ARG A 67 21.91 -27.99 -9.03
C ARG A 67 22.18 -27.17 -7.77
N PRO A 68 21.86 -25.86 -7.74
CA PRO A 68 21.39 -25.32 -6.48
C PRO A 68 20.23 -26.23 -6.06
N ILE A 69 20.44 -27.02 -5.01
CA ILE A 69 19.34 -27.65 -4.30
C ILE A 69 18.64 -26.46 -3.67
N TYR A 70 17.71 -25.85 -4.42
CA TYR A 70 16.69 -25.03 -3.79
C TYR A 70 16.12 -25.90 -2.68
N PRO A 71 16.16 -25.47 -1.41
CA PRO A 71 15.66 -26.28 -0.31
C PRO A 71 14.15 -26.40 -0.50
N LEU A 72 13.73 -27.40 -1.27
CA LEU A 72 12.40 -27.98 -1.22
C LEU A 72 12.21 -28.76 0.09
N ASP A 73 13.30 -29.00 0.84
CA ASP A 73 13.39 -29.98 1.92
C ASP A 73 13.51 -29.43 3.35
N ASN A 74 13.28 -28.13 3.58
CA ASN A 74 12.98 -27.69 4.95
C ASN A 74 11.50 -27.90 5.24
N ALA A 75 11.12 -29.16 5.44
CA ALA A 75 9.96 -29.66 6.20
C ALA A 75 8.72 -28.73 6.29
N TRP A 76 8.25 -28.16 5.17
CA TRP A 76 7.03 -27.35 5.19
C TRP A 76 5.82 -28.28 5.28
N LYS A 77 5.33 -28.49 6.50
CA LYS A 77 4.21 -29.37 6.82
C LYS A 77 2.88 -28.71 6.44
N HIS A 78 2.57 -28.69 5.14
CA HIS A 78 1.27 -28.29 4.55
C HIS A 78 0.80 -26.86 4.90
N PRO A 79 -0.01 -26.21 4.04
CA PRO A 79 -0.59 -24.91 4.38
C PRO A 79 -1.49 -25.06 5.60
N ARG A 80 -1.24 -24.23 6.62
CA ARG A 80 -2.05 -24.21 7.85
C ARG A 80 -3.00 -23.01 7.82
N LEU A 81 -4.23 -23.26 8.26
CA LEU A 81 -5.24 -22.23 8.47
C LEU A 81 -5.37 -22.02 9.98
N PHE A 82 -5.31 -20.77 10.42
CA PHE A 82 -5.59 -20.41 11.79
C PHE A 82 -7.11 -20.43 12.01
N VAL A 83 -7.61 -21.46 12.67
CA VAL A 83 -9.05 -21.67 12.91
C VAL A 83 -9.44 -21.33 14.36
N ASN A 84 -8.49 -21.04 15.24
CA ASN A 84 -8.79 -20.71 16.63
C ASN A 84 -9.64 -19.42 16.71
N ASP A 85 -10.56 -19.40 17.66
CA ASP A 85 -11.26 -18.18 18.01
C ASP A 85 -10.26 -17.22 18.63
N PHE A 86 -10.21 -16.00 18.09
CA PHE A 86 -9.36 -14.95 18.63
C PHE A 86 -10.18 -14.08 19.57
N SER A 87 -9.59 -13.55 20.64
CA SER A 87 -10.21 -12.50 21.47
C SER A 87 -9.56 -11.14 21.15
N CYS A 88 -10.38 -10.10 21.03
CA CYS A 88 -9.90 -8.73 20.83
C CYS A 88 -10.34 -7.99 22.08
N ALA A 89 -9.54 -8.12 23.12
CA ALA A 89 -9.65 -7.22 24.26
C ALA A 89 -8.92 -5.93 23.86
N ASP A 90 -9.56 -5.12 23.01
CA ASP A 90 -9.17 -3.72 22.90
C ASP A 90 -9.48 -3.11 24.27
N ASP A 91 -8.45 -2.88 25.08
CA ASP A 91 -8.59 -2.20 26.37
C ASP A 91 -8.83 -0.71 26.13
N TYR A 92 -10.01 -0.38 25.61
CA TYR A 92 -10.45 0.99 25.47
C TYR A 92 -10.57 1.70 26.83
N ALA A 93 -10.68 0.95 27.93
CA ALA A 93 -10.67 1.54 29.25
C ALA A 93 -9.31 2.19 29.55
N SER A 94 -8.23 1.62 29.04
CA SER A 94 -6.90 2.25 29.12
C SER A 94 -6.78 3.58 28.37
N LEU A 95 -7.69 3.90 27.43
CA LEU A 95 -7.64 5.14 26.67
C LEU A 95 -8.11 6.36 27.48
N TYR A 96 -8.97 6.16 28.48
CA TYR A 96 -9.57 7.24 29.26
C TYR A 96 -8.53 8.18 29.89
N ARG A 97 -7.36 7.66 30.26
CA ARG A 97 -6.26 8.46 30.83
C ARG A 97 -5.69 9.54 29.90
N PHE A 98 -5.93 9.42 28.59
CA PHE A 98 -5.44 10.37 27.60
C PHE A 98 -6.45 11.48 27.27
N PHE A 99 -7.66 11.44 27.84
CA PHE A 99 -8.70 12.42 27.58
C PHE A 99 -8.75 13.49 28.68
N ASP A 100 -8.92 14.75 28.26
CA ASP A 100 -9.24 15.84 29.18
C ASP A 100 -10.74 15.82 29.46
N PHE A 101 -11.12 15.23 30.60
CA PHE A 101 -12.51 15.05 30.99
C PHE A 101 -13.29 16.36 31.15
N ASN A 102 -12.63 17.48 31.46
CA ASN A 102 -13.32 18.77 31.53
C ASN A 102 -13.74 19.24 30.15
N ARG A 103 -12.88 19.08 29.15
CA ARG A 103 -13.18 19.40 27.75
C ARG A 103 -14.23 18.46 27.19
N VAL A 104 -14.11 17.16 27.46
CA VAL A 104 -15.10 16.16 27.03
C VAL A 104 -16.46 16.45 27.66
N SER A 105 -16.54 16.73 28.97
CA SER A 105 -17.80 17.07 29.65
C SER A 105 -18.43 18.35 29.09
N THR A 106 -17.62 19.38 28.84
CA THR A 106 -18.06 20.64 28.22
C THR A 106 -18.63 20.39 26.82
N TYR A 107 -17.94 19.59 26.01
CA TYR A 107 -18.40 19.20 24.68
C TYR A 107 -19.70 18.40 24.74
N LEU A 108 -19.79 17.37 25.58
CA LEU A 108 -21.00 16.56 25.73
C LEU A 108 -22.20 17.38 26.18
N SER A 109 -22.00 18.30 27.12
CA SER A 109 -23.02 19.27 27.56
C SER A 109 -23.49 20.15 26.40
N SER A 110 -22.57 20.61 25.55
CA SER A 110 -22.90 21.39 24.34
C SER A 110 -23.70 20.60 23.30
N GLN A 111 -23.54 19.26 23.28
CA GLN A 111 -24.30 18.34 22.44
C GLN A 111 -25.63 17.90 23.09
N GLY A 112 -25.95 18.39 24.29
CA GLY A 112 -27.20 18.09 24.99
C GLY A 112 -27.18 16.79 25.81
N HIS A 113 -26.00 16.22 26.08
CA HIS A 113 -25.85 15.08 26.99
C HIS A 113 -25.69 15.57 28.43
N THR A 114 -26.45 15.00 29.37
CA THR A 114 -26.30 15.26 30.81
C THR A 114 -25.14 14.44 31.36
N VAL A 115 -24.09 15.12 31.84
CA VAL A 115 -22.92 14.50 32.47
C VAL A 115 -22.85 15.00 33.91
N ASP A 116 -23.39 14.22 34.85
CA ASP A 116 -23.44 14.62 36.26
C ASP A 116 -22.12 14.32 36.99
N ASN A 117 -21.38 13.27 36.60
CA ASN A 117 -20.06 12.90 37.13
C ASN A 117 -19.08 12.48 36.02
N VAL A 118 -17.78 12.66 36.27
CA VAL A 118 -16.69 12.25 35.36
C VAL A 118 -16.66 10.72 35.17
N ASP A 119 -16.99 9.95 36.21
CA ASP A 119 -17.05 8.48 36.16
C ASP A 119 -18.18 7.95 35.26
N ASP A 120 -19.17 8.79 34.93
CA ASP A 120 -20.26 8.48 34.01
C ASP A 120 -19.92 8.81 32.55
N ILE A 121 -18.76 9.43 32.28
CA ILE A 121 -18.35 9.81 30.92
C ILE A 121 -18.02 8.54 30.14
N LYS A 122 -18.98 8.12 29.31
CA LYS A 122 -18.80 7.08 28.32
C LYS A 122 -18.38 7.71 27.00
N LEU A 123 -17.11 7.55 26.61
CA LEU A 123 -16.59 8.14 25.36
C LEU A 123 -17.28 7.61 24.09
N ASP A 124 -18.01 6.50 24.19
CA ASP A 124 -18.69 5.88 23.06
C ASP A 124 -20.09 6.43 22.78
N ILE A 125 -20.61 7.36 23.58
CA ILE A 125 -21.94 7.95 23.37
C ILE A 125 -22.01 8.87 22.16
N ASP A 126 -20.91 9.55 21.83
CA ASP A 126 -20.83 10.50 20.72
C ASP A 126 -19.87 10.03 19.62
N TYR A 127 -20.19 10.36 18.37
CA TYR A 127 -19.42 9.91 17.22
C TYR A 127 -18.03 10.57 17.11
N ARG A 128 -17.86 11.84 17.52
CA ARG A 128 -16.55 12.50 17.47
C ARG A 128 -15.62 11.94 18.53
N LEU A 129 -16.14 11.63 19.72
CA LEU A 129 -15.36 10.97 20.77
C LEU A 129 -14.92 9.57 20.32
N ARG A 130 -15.76 8.80 19.63
CA ARG A 130 -15.33 7.52 19.01
C ARG A 130 -14.21 7.71 17.98
N GLN A 131 -14.31 8.74 17.13
CA GLN A 131 -13.23 9.07 16.18
C GLN A 131 -11.93 9.49 16.89
N ALA A 132 -12.03 10.20 18.01
CA ALA A 132 -10.87 10.50 18.86
C ALA A 132 -10.28 9.20 19.44
N MET A 133 -11.09 8.29 19.97
CA MET A 133 -10.57 7.00 20.45
C MET A 133 -9.82 6.21 19.36
N GLU A 134 -10.33 6.19 18.12
CA GLU A 134 -9.63 5.56 16.99
C GLU A 134 -8.31 6.25 16.66
N LEU A 135 -8.27 7.59 16.65
CA LEU A 135 -7.04 8.35 16.44
C LEU A 135 -6.01 8.07 17.54
N MET A 136 -6.45 7.99 18.80
CA MET A 136 -5.57 7.66 19.93
C MET A 136 -5.01 6.24 19.82
N LEU A 137 -5.83 5.26 19.42
CA LEU A 137 -5.36 3.90 19.16
C LEU A 137 -4.31 3.87 18.04
N GLN A 138 -4.49 4.67 16.99
CA GLN A 138 -3.49 4.82 15.94
C GLN A 138 -2.17 5.40 16.47
N ILE A 139 -2.24 6.46 17.28
CA ILE A 139 -1.07 7.09 17.91
C ILE A 139 -0.33 6.07 18.80
N LEU A 140 -1.05 5.38 19.69
CA LEU A 140 -0.48 4.37 20.58
C LEU A 140 0.10 3.18 19.81
N SER A 141 -0.53 2.79 18.72
CA SER A 141 -0.02 1.74 17.83
C SER A 141 1.29 2.15 17.16
N ASN A 142 1.45 3.42 16.80
CA ASN A 142 2.67 3.92 16.15
C ASN A 142 3.80 4.19 17.16
N GLY A 143 3.47 4.56 18.41
CA GLY A 143 4.44 4.80 19.48
C GLY A 143 5.01 3.53 20.14
N ARG A 144 4.36 2.37 20.01
CA ARG A 144 4.87 1.11 20.56
C ARG A 144 6.07 0.61 19.74
N ASP A 145 7.22 0.46 20.40
CA ASP A 145 8.49 0.11 19.76
C ASP A 145 8.39 -1.21 18.99
N SER A 146 8.58 -1.14 17.66
CA SER A 146 8.63 -2.28 16.74
C SER A 146 9.86 -3.17 16.93
N ARG A 147 10.75 -2.87 17.88
CA ARG A 147 11.98 -3.65 18.16
C ARG A 147 11.79 -4.82 19.13
N ASN A 148 10.75 -4.81 19.98
CA ASN A 148 10.39 -5.97 20.82
C ASN A 148 9.75 -7.12 20.03
N VAL A 149 9.65 -6.95 18.71
CA VAL A 149 9.03 -7.87 17.79
C VAL A 149 10.11 -8.81 17.22
N GLU A 150 11.38 -8.42 17.11
CA GLU A 150 12.44 -9.30 16.58
C GLU A 150 13.10 -10.17 17.66
N THR A 151 13.20 -9.68 18.91
CA THR A 151 13.85 -10.40 20.01
C THR A 151 13.11 -11.64 20.53
N GLU A 152 11.83 -11.83 20.21
CA GLU A 152 11.10 -13.07 20.53
C GLU A 152 11.37 -14.21 19.53
N VAL A 153 11.96 -13.94 18.35
CA VAL A 153 12.17 -14.96 17.29
C VAL A 153 13.43 -15.79 17.53
N ASP A 154 14.43 -15.27 18.23
CA ASP A 154 15.72 -15.95 18.44
C ASP A 154 15.74 -16.94 19.63
N ALA A 155 14.67 -17.01 20.43
CA ALA A 155 14.62 -17.91 21.59
C ALA A 155 14.34 -19.39 21.25
N THR A 156 14.03 -19.74 19.99
CA THR A 156 13.60 -21.11 19.62
C THR A 156 14.58 -21.92 18.77
N LYS A 157 15.84 -21.54 18.67
CA LYS A 157 16.89 -22.42 18.12
C LYS A 157 17.39 -23.38 19.21
N GLY A 158 16.59 -24.37 19.62
CA GLY A 158 17.11 -25.44 20.48
C GLY A 158 16.14 -26.36 21.24
N SER A 159 14.84 -26.08 21.31
CA SER A 159 13.90 -26.93 22.06
C SER A 159 12.93 -27.67 21.13
N GLU A 160 12.71 -28.97 21.39
CA GLU A 160 11.67 -29.76 20.75
C GLU A 160 10.30 -29.04 20.80
N PRO A 161 9.44 -29.21 19.78
CA PRO A 161 8.17 -28.51 19.71
C PRO A 161 7.23 -29.10 20.77
N VAL A 162 7.11 -28.40 21.89
CA VAL A 162 6.02 -28.65 22.84
C VAL A 162 4.73 -28.20 22.17
N ASP A 163 3.82 -29.15 21.97
CA ASP A 163 2.48 -29.00 21.41
C ASP A 163 1.56 -28.27 22.40
N ASN A 164 1.85 -27.01 22.69
CA ASN A 164 0.98 -26.11 23.46
C ASN A 164 0.44 -25.02 22.55
N SER A 165 -0.87 -24.79 22.67
CA SER A 165 -1.74 -23.92 21.88
C SER A 165 -1.41 -22.41 21.94
N GLU A 166 -0.22 -21.99 21.57
CA GLU A 166 0.23 -20.60 21.68
C GLU A 166 0.36 -19.92 20.30
N THR A 167 -0.32 -18.78 20.17
CA THR A 167 -0.31 -17.77 19.09
C THR A 167 0.91 -17.79 18.14
N TYR A 168 0.66 -17.93 16.83
CA TYR A 168 1.69 -18.06 15.80
C TYR A 168 2.16 -16.72 15.21
N ARG A 169 3.48 -16.58 15.07
CA ARG A 169 4.10 -15.65 14.13
C ARG A 169 5.14 -16.37 13.29
N SER A 170 5.11 -16.16 11.98
CA SER A 170 6.12 -16.72 11.08
C SER A 170 6.44 -15.75 9.95
N ILE A 171 7.67 -15.84 9.43
CA ILE A 171 8.18 -15.02 8.33
C ILE A 171 8.77 -15.97 7.30
N TYR A 172 8.37 -15.83 6.04
CA TYR A 172 8.86 -16.62 4.91
C TYR A 172 9.50 -15.69 3.90
N GLN A 173 10.72 -16.01 3.47
CA GLN A 173 11.27 -15.43 2.25
C GLN A 173 10.64 -16.10 1.04
N ALA A 174 9.99 -15.30 0.19
CA ALA A 174 9.21 -15.78 -0.94
C ALA A 174 9.98 -15.61 -2.26
N TYR A 175 9.70 -16.50 -3.22
CA TYR A 175 10.23 -16.46 -4.58
C TYR A 175 11.76 -16.44 -4.70
N ASN A 176 12.47 -17.04 -3.73
CA ASN A 176 13.93 -17.05 -3.64
C ASN A 176 14.52 -15.63 -3.63
N SER A 177 13.85 -14.75 -2.89
CA SER A 177 14.26 -13.36 -2.72
C SER A 177 14.03 -12.92 -1.26
N PRO A 178 14.68 -11.83 -0.81
CA PRO A 178 14.38 -11.19 0.47
C PRO A 178 12.96 -10.65 0.63
N PHE A 179 12.07 -10.79 -0.35
CA PHE A 179 10.66 -10.42 -0.21
C PHE A 179 9.99 -11.30 0.84
N GLU A 180 9.37 -10.68 1.84
CA GLU A 180 8.83 -11.39 3.00
C GLU A 180 7.32 -11.61 2.90
N ILE A 181 6.87 -12.80 3.26
CA ILE A 181 5.47 -13.06 3.58
C ILE A 181 5.39 -13.44 5.04
N ARG A 182 4.61 -12.67 5.79
CA ARG A 182 4.51 -12.76 7.24
C ARG A 182 3.16 -13.33 7.60
N LEU A 183 3.09 -14.22 8.58
CA LEU A 183 1.87 -14.55 9.30
C LEU A 183 1.92 -13.87 10.65
N ILE A 184 0.94 -13.02 10.94
CA ILE A 184 0.74 -12.44 12.25
C ILE A 184 -0.72 -12.65 12.61
N THR A 185 -1.00 -13.56 13.56
CA THR A 185 -2.40 -13.80 13.96
C THR A 185 -3.03 -12.52 14.52
N PRO A 186 -4.36 -12.32 14.36
CA PRO A 186 -5.06 -11.14 14.84
C PRO A 186 -4.77 -10.76 16.29
N GLU A 187 -4.56 -11.75 17.17
CA GLU A 187 -4.28 -11.55 18.61
C GLU A 187 -2.90 -10.95 18.88
N ARG A 188 -1.92 -11.26 18.04
CA ARG A 188 -0.54 -10.74 18.14
C ARG A 188 -0.36 -9.47 17.32
N ASN A 189 -1.31 -9.15 16.43
CA ASN A 189 -1.23 -7.94 15.64
C ASN A 189 -1.45 -6.71 16.54
N LYS A 190 -0.34 -6.09 16.94
CA LYS A 190 -0.34 -4.85 17.73
C LYS A 190 -0.62 -3.62 16.86
N GLU A 191 -0.61 -3.76 15.54
CA GLU A 191 -0.89 -2.66 14.64
C GLU A 191 -2.40 -2.39 14.57
N PHE A 192 -2.78 -1.18 14.97
CA PHE A 192 -4.12 -0.68 14.72
C PHE A 192 -4.19 -0.13 13.30
N VAL A 193 -5.07 -0.70 12.49
CA VAL A 193 -5.29 -0.32 11.10
C VAL A 193 -6.70 0.24 10.99
N SER A 194 -6.82 1.53 10.63
CA SER A 194 -8.11 2.20 10.46
C SER A 194 -8.25 2.87 9.09
N PRO A 195 -9.37 2.67 8.38
CA PRO A 195 -9.75 3.48 7.21
C PRO A 195 -9.99 4.97 7.53
N ASN A 196 -10.04 5.34 8.82
CA ASN A 196 -10.13 6.71 9.33
C ASN A 196 -8.77 7.28 9.75
N ALA A 197 -7.66 6.56 9.55
CA ALA A 197 -6.34 7.11 9.80
C ALA A 197 -6.12 8.39 8.95
N PRO A 198 -5.38 9.39 9.43
CA PRO A 198 -4.98 10.54 8.62
C PRO A 198 -4.06 10.14 7.45
N SER A 199 -4.10 10.91 6.35
CA SER A 199 -3.17 10.74 5.23
C SER A 199 -1.80 11.34 5.56
N MET A 200 -0.72 10.56 5.43
CA MET A 200 0.66 11.02 5.65
C MET A 200 1.08 12.13 4.70
N LEU A 201 0.73 11.99 3.42
CA LEU A 201 0.96 13.01 2.38
C LEU A 201 0.33 14.35 2.78
N LEU A 202 -0.92 14.33 3.24
CA LEU A 202 -1.65 15.55 3.56
C LEU A 202 -1.22 16.16 4.90
N LEU A 203 -0.76 15.36 5.87
CA LEU A 203 -0.12 15.88 7.09
C LEU A 203 1.11 16.72 6.73
N PHE A 204 1.99 16.16 5.90
CA PHE A 204 3.19 16.88 5.46
C PHE A 204 2.84 18.08 4.59
N THR A 205 1.81 17.99 3.75
CA THR A 205 1.31 19.13 2.96
C THR A 205 0.84 20.27 3.87
N SER A 206 0.11 19.98 4.95
CA SER A 206 -0.30 21.00 5.93
C SER A 206 0.90 21.61 6.66
N LEU A 207 1.92 20.82 6.99
CA LEU A 207 3.16 21.33 7.56
C LEU A 207 3.87 22.30 6.60
N VAL A 208 3.99 21.92 5.32
CA VAL A 208 4.63 22.77 4.30
C VAL A 208 3.85 24.07 4.11
N ASP A 209 2.51 24.03 4.06
CA ASP A 209 1.67 25.24 3.93
C ASP A 209 1.89 26.21 5.10
N GLU A 210 1.94 25.72 6.34
CA GLU A 210 2.24 26.55 7.52
C GLU A 210 3.67 27.12 7.51
N VAL A 211 4.67 26.33 7.11
CA VAL A 211 6.05 26.81 6.95
C VAL A 211 6.14 27.91 5.88
N GLN A 212 5.45 27.73 4.75
CA GLN A 212 5.44 28.72 3.68
C GLN A 212 4.77 30.04 4.13
N LYS A 213 3.71 29.99 4.95
CA LYS A 213 3.11 31.19 5.55
C LYS A 213 4.13 31.97 6.39
N VAL A 214 4.92 31.28 7.20
CA VAL A 214 6.00 31.90 7.98
C VAL A 214 7.07 32.50 7.08
N LEU A 215 7.53 31.78 6.05
CA LEU A 215 8.54 32.29 5.11
C LEU A 215 8.05 33.53 4.35
N VAL A 216 6.79 33.56 3.92
CA VAL A 216 6.17 34.73 3.29
C VAL A 216 6.12 35.91 4.27
N ALA A 217 5.79 35.67 5.54
CA ALA A 217 5.78 36.71 6.57
C ALA A 217 7.19 37.27 6.86
N ILE A 218 8.22 36.42 6.89
CA ILE A 218 9.63 36.83 6.97
C ILE A 218 9.99 37.72 5.78
N SER A 219 9.58 37.36 4.57
CA SER A 219 9.87 38.15 3.35
C SER A 219 9.28 39.56 3.38
N THR A 220 8.17 39.77 4.11
CA THR A 220 7.49 41.06 4.24
C THR A 220 7.88 41.81 5.52
N ASN A 221 8.86 41.31 6.31
CA ASN A 221 9.23 41.84 7.63
C ASN A 221 8.03 42.01 8.57
N THR A 222 7.05 41.10 8.47
CA THR A 222 5.89 41.08 9.37
C THR A 222 6.15 40.18 10.55
N GLN A 223 5.53 40.48 11.70
CA GLN A 223 5.55 39.57 12.83
C GLN A 223 4.84 38.27 12.43
N PHE A 224 5.51 37.15 12.62
CA PHE A 224 4.98 35.82 12.29
C PHE A 224 4.70 35.01 13.55
N ASP A 225 3.68 34.16 13.46
CA ASP A 225 3.28 33.23 14.51
C ASP A 225 3.73 31.80 14.14
N LEU A 226 4.36 31.12 15.10
CA LEU A 226 4.82 29.74 14.94
C LEU A 226 3.79 28.72 15.45
N SER A 227 2.68 29.14 16.04
CA SER A 227 1.67 28.24 16.63
C SER A 227 1.04 27.27 15.61
N GLY A 228 0.91 27.69 14.35
CA GLY A 228 0.45 26.84 13.25
C GLY A 228 1.46 25.73 12.92
N VAL A 229 2.74 26.11 12.79
CA VAL A 229 3.85 25.18 12.55
C VAL A 229 4.00 24.20 13.71
N ASP A 230 3.96 24.68 14.95
CA ASP A 230 4.09 23.87 16.16
C ASP A 230 2.99 22.81 16.29
N ARG A 231 1.73 23.17 15.98
CA ARG A 231 0.61 22.22 15.91
C ARG A 231 0.81 21.17 14.82
N CYS A 232 1.19 21.58 13.62
CA CYS A 232 1.49 20.64 12.54
C CYS A 232 2.65 19.70 12.89
N CYS A 233 3.69 20.21 13.56
CA CYS A 233 4.79 19.38 14.07
C CYS A 233 4.29 18.33 15.05
N THR A 234 3.45 18.73 16.00
CA THR A 234 2.85 17.82 16.99
C THR A 234 2.07 16.70 16.29
N TYR A 235 1.24 17.01 15.29
CA TYR A 235 0.46 15.99 14.58
C TYR A 235 1.34 15.02 13.79
N VAL A 236 2.38 15.52 13.14
CA VAL A 236 3.35 14.68 12.43
C VAL A 236 4.06 13.77 13.43
N ASP A 237 4.64 14.30 14.51
CA ASP A 237 5.35 13.52 15.52
C ASP A 237 4.46 12.41 16.13
N LEU A 238 3.22 12.75 16.50
CA LEU A 238 2.26 11.79 17.07
C LEU A 238 1.93 10.65 16.13
N LEU A 239 1.70 10.94 14.85
CA LEU A 239 1.35 9.93 13.85
C LEU A 239 2.57 9.15 13.36
N MET A 240 3.77 9.74 13.47
CA MET A 240 5.02 9.03 13.28
C MET A 240 5.45 8.20 14.49
N GLY A 241 4.83 8.40 15.66
CA GLY A 241 5.18 7.73 16.91
C GLY A 241 6.55 8.14 17.47
N ARG A 242 7.09 9.28 17.02
CA ARG A 242 8.45 9.73 17.37
C ARG A 242 8.50 11.24 17.52
N ARG A 243 9.06 11.70 18.63
CA ARG A 243 9.28 13.12 18.92
C ARG A 243 10.41 13.71 18.06
N GLY A 244 10.22 14.92 17.57
CA GLY A 244 11.24 15.71 16.87
C GLY A 244 11.42 15.38 15.38
N CYS A 245 10.65 14.44 14.81
CA CYS A 245 10.78 14.10 13.40
C CYS A 245 10.30 15.23 12.49
N ALA A 246 9.25 15.95 12.90
CA ALA A 246 8.73 17.09 12.15
C ALA A 246 9.72 18.26 12.09
N ILE A 247 10.42 18.53 13.20
CA ILE A 247 11.47 19.56 13.26
C ILE A 247 12.59 19.23 12.27
N GLN A 248 13.02 17.96 12.22
CA GLN A 248 14.00 17.52 11.23
C GLN A 248 13.50 17.72 9.80
N TYR A 249 12.22 17.45 9.52
CA TYR A 249 11.64 17.69 8.20
C TYR A 249 11.61 19.19 7.84
N ILE A 250 11.40 20.08 8.80
CA ILE A 250 11.49 21.53 8.56
C ILE A 250 12.93 21.92 8.20
N ARG A 251 13.94 21.41 8.93
CA ARG A 251 15.35 21.70 8.61
C ARG A 251 15.69 21.27 7.19
N GLU A 252 15.36 20.04 6.83
CA GLU A 252 15.57 19.51 5.48
C GLU A 252 14.81 20.31 4.41
N LEU A 253 13.57 20.74 4.71
CA LEU A 253 12.78 21.59 3.82
C LEU A 253 13.45 22.96 3.57
N LEU A 254 14.00 23.59 4.62
CA LEU A 254 14.70 24.86 4.49
C LEU A 254 16.04 24.70 3.76
N GLU A 255 16.77 23.60 3.99
CA GLU A 255 17.96 23.24 3.22
C GLU A 255 17.63 23.05 1.74
N ASP A 256 16.55 22.32 1.44
CA ASP A 256 16.08 22.09 0.08
C ASP A 256 15.69 23.42 -0.59
N TYR A 257 14.97 24.30 0.11
CA TYR A 257 14.65 25.64 -0.39
C TYR A 257 15.89 26.52 -0.59
N ASN A 258 16.94 26.35 0.22
CA ASN A 258 18.22 27.04 0.02
C ASN A 258 18.97 26.50 -1.21
N GLU A 259 19.05 25.18 -1.37
CA GLU A 259 19.60 24.51 -2.56
C GLU A 259 18.89 24.99 -3.83
N TRP A 260 17.58 25.18 -3.75
CA TRP A 260 16.72 25.64 -4.82
C TRP A 260 16.72 27.16 -5.04
N SER A 261 17.50 27.91 -4.25
CA SER A 261 17.57 29.37 -4.27
C SER A 261 16.23 30.07 -4.00
N TYR A 262 15.31 29.43 -3.28
CA TYR A 262 14.04 30.04 -2.85
C TYR A 262 14.22 30.92 -1.61
N LEU A 263 15.21 30.60 -0.79
CA LEU A 263 15.63 31.39 0.36
C LEU A 263 17.15 31.34 0.52
N LYS A 264 17.70 32.12 1.47
CA LYS A 264 19.10 32.01 1.91
C LYS A 264 19.16 31.71 3.40
N LEU A 265 19.96 30.71 3.75
CA LEU A 265 20.29 30.38 5.14
C LEU A 265 21.63 31.00 5.55
N ASP A 266 21.73 31.44 6.80
CA ASP A 266 22.99 31.79 7.43
C ASP A 266 23.71 30.53 7.90
N VAL A 267 24.65 30.06 7.07
CA VAL A 267 25.43 28.83 7.30
C VAL A 267 26.38 28.97 8.50
N THR A 268 26.58 30.18 9.04
CA THR A 268 27.46 30.38 10.21
C THR A 268 26.80 30.00 11.55
N LEU A 269 25.47 29.88 11.57
CA LEU A 269 24.70 29.43 12.72
C LEU A 269 24.63 27.90 12.74
N SER A 270 25.64 27.23 13.33
CA SER A 270 25.54 25.79 13.58
C SER A 270 24.45 25.54 14.63
N LEU A 271 23.29 25.03 14.19
CA LEU A 271 22.20 24.70 15.10
C LEU A 271 22.46 23.35 15.77
N SER A 272 22.26 23.29 17.09
CA SER A 272 22.28 22.03 17.82
C SER A 272 21.01 21.21 17.52
N ASP A 273 21.02 19.92 17.81
CA ASP A 273 19.82 19.07 17.71
C ASP A 273 18.69 19.49 18.65
N ALA A 274 18.99 20.31 19.67
CA ALA A 274 18.02 20.89 20.59
C ALA A 274 17.47 22.25 20.13
N ALA A 275 17.81 22.73 18.93
CA ALA A 275 17.34 24.03 18.45
C ALA A 275 15.81 24.10 18.34
N THR A 276 15.25 25.20 18.82
CA THR A 276 13.81 25.47 18.77
C THR A 276 13.36 25.87 17.35
N LEU A 277 12.05 25.85 17.10
CA LEU A 277 11.50 26.38 15.83
C LEU A 277 11.93 27.83 15.59
N GLY A 278 11.98 28.65 16.64
CA GLY A 278 12.44 30.04 16.56
C GLY A 278 13.89 30.14 16.09
N ASP A 279 14.77 29.31 16.65
CA ASP A 279 16.19 29.27 16.27
C ASP A 279 16.35 28.82 14.81
N ILE A 280 15.56 27.84 14.35
CA ILE A 280 15.58 27.34 12.98
C ILE A 280 15.17 28.45 12.00
N PHE A 281 14.05 29.12 12.22
CA PHE A 281 13.60 30.20 11.32
C PHE A 281 14.49 31.45 11.40
N ALA A 282 15.19 31.68 12.51
CA ALA A 282 16.16 32.77 12.63
C ALA A 282 17.36 32.63 11.68
N THR A 283 17.66 31.42 11.20
CA THR A 283 18.70 31.20 10.18
C THR A 283 18.31 31.73 8.79
N VAL A 284 17.04 32.01 8.54
CA VAL A 284 16.55 32.47 7.23
C VAL A 284 16.82 33.97 7.10
N THR A 285 17.75 34.34 6.20
CA THR A 285 18.19 35.73 6.01
C THR A 285 17.43 36.45 4.89
N SER A 286 16.96 35.72 3.89
CA SER A 286 16.18 36.27 2.78
C SER A 286 15.30 35.21 2.14
N VAL A 287 14.16 35.62 1.59
CA VAL A 287 13.14 34.75 1.01
C VAL A 287 12.65 35.33 -0.32
N ARG A 288 12.46 34.49 -1.34
CA ARG A 288 11.86 34.85 -2.64
C ARG A 288 10.37 34.43 -2.65
N PRO A 289 9.42 35.30 -2.28
CA PRO A 289 8.03 34.90 -2.05
C PRO A 289 7.31 34.37 -3.31
N GLY A 290 7.72 34.79 -4.51
CA GLY A 290 7.11 34.34 -5.76
C GLY A 290 7.40 32.88 -6.15
N MET A 291 8.23 32.17 -5.37
CA MET A 291 8.62 30.78 -5.65
C MET A 291 7.75 29.75 -4.89
N PHE A 292 6.97 30.18 -3.91
CA PHE A 292 6.09 29.29 -3.14
C PHE A 292 4.71 29.21 -3.80
N GLU A 293 4.34 28.02 -4.25
CA GLU A 293 2.99 27.74 -4.73
C GLU A 293 2.20 27.03 -3.65
N ARG A 294 0.93 27.41 -3.49
CA ARG A 294 0.02 26.74 -2.56
C ARG A 294 -0.20 25.29 -3.01
N LEU A 295 0.17 24.36 -2.14
CA LEU A 295 0.03 22.94 -2.38
C LEU A 295 -1.40 22.45 -2.10
N GLY A 296 -1.70 21.24 -2.58
CA GLY A 296 -2.95 20.56 -2.28
C GLY A 296 -4.08 20.80 -3.29
N ARG A 297 -5.18 20.05 -3.07
CA ARG A 297 -6.33 19.96 -3.98
C ARG A 297 -7.63 19.91 -3.17
N PRO A 298 -8.76 20.40 -3.72
CA PRO A 298 -10.07 20.31 -3.06
C PRO A 298 -10.76 18.96 -3.29
N VAL A 299 -10.32 18.18 -4.28
CA VAL A 299 -10.89 16.88 -4.66
C VAL A 299 -9.82 15.79 -4.54
N SER A 300 -10.18 14.64 -3.96
CA SER A 300 -9.26 13.52 -3.76
C SER A 300 -8.89 12.91 -5.12
N ASP A 301 -7.65 12.48 -5.26
CA ASP A 301 -7.17 11.96 -6.54
C ASP A 301 -7.68 10.55 -6.82
N VAL A 302 -7.71 9.68 -5.80
CA VAL A 302 -8.13 8.29 -5.90
C VAL A 302 -9.23 7.99 -4.87
N GLY A 303 -10.22 7.20 -5.29
CA GLY A 303 -11.27 6.64 -4.44
C GLY A 303 -11.55 5.18 -4.79
N PHE A 304 -12.21 4.46 -3.89
CA PHE A 304 -12.42 3.02 -4.02
C PHE A 304 -13.92 2.66 -4.03
N SER A 305 -14.32 1.84 -5.01
CA SER A 305 -15.67 1.31 -5.11
C SER A 305 -15.73 -0.19 -4.91
N PHE A 306 -16.47 -0.62 -3.88
CA PHE A 306 -16.63 -2.02 -3.48
C PHE A 306 -17.89 -2.62 -4.11
N ALA A 307 -17.70 -3.69 -4.89
CA ALA A 307 -18.77 -4.37 -5.58
C ALA A 307 -19.73 -5.11 -4.61
N PRO A 308 -20.97 -5.39 -5.04
CA PRO A 308 -21.81 -6.41 -4.41
C PRO A 308 -21.09 -7.76 -4.36
N CYS A 309 -21.13 -8.43 -3.20
CA CYS A 309 -20.41 -9.68 -2.99
C CYS A 309 -21.09 -10.72 -2.09
N GLY A 310 -22.30 -10.45 -1.59
CA GLY A 310 -22.99 -11.35 -0.65
C GLY A 310 -22.11 -11.71 0.54
N CYS A 311 -22.03 -13.00 0.91
CA CYS A 311 -21.21 -13.48 2.02
C CYS A 311 -19.68 -13.41 1.77
N MET A 312 -19.21 -12.90 0.62
CA MET A 312 -17.78 -12.68 0.36
C MET A 312 -17.24 -11.35 0.94
N ILE A 313 -17.92 -10.76 1.93
CA ILE A 313 -17.42 -9.61 2.72
C ILE A 313 -15.96 -9.79 3.19
N PRO A 314 -15.48 -10.99 3.61
CA PRO A 314 -14.10 -11.17 4.02
C PRO A 314 -13.07 -10.71 2.98
N TYR A 315 -13.35 -10.91 1.69
CA TYR A 315 -12.47 -10.45 0.62
C TYR A 315 -12.30 -8.94 0.65
N HIS A 316 -13.41 -8.20 0.79
CA HIS A 316 -13.40 -6.75 0.86
C HIS A 316 -12.73 -6.26 2.14
N LEU A 317 -12.92 -6.94 3.27
CA LEU A 317 -12.22 -6.63 4.52
C LEU A 317 -10.71 -6.85 4.39
N GLY A 318 -10.27 -7.91 3.69
CA GLY A 318 -8.87 -8.14 3.39
C GLY A 318 -8.26 -7.04 2.51
N VAL A 319 -8.95 -6.66 1.43
CA VAL A 319 -8.51 -5.55 0.57
C VAL A 319 -8.43 -4.24 1.37
N LEU A 320 -9.46 -3.92 2.15
CA LEU A 320 -9.50 -2.72 2.98
C LEU A 320 -8.39 -2.72 4.03
N SER A 321 -8.11 -3.87 4.64
CA SER A 321 -7.06 -4.06 5.63
C SER A 321 -5.70 -3.67 5.06
N LEU A 322 -5.30 -4.27 3.94
CA LEU A 322 -3.99 -3.96 3.35
C LEU A 322 -3.91 -2.50 2.87
N LEU A 323 -4.95 -2.00 2.19
CA LEU A 323 -4.91 -0.63 1.65
C LEU A 323 -4.93 0.44 2.75
N SER A 324 -5.53 0.14 3.91
CA SER A 324 -5.50 1.05 5.07
C SER A 324 -4.15 1.00 5.80
N GLU A 325 -3.54 -0.20 5.91
CA GLU A 325 -2.18 -0.42 6.45
C GLU A 325 -1.12 0.34 5.64
N MET A 326 -1.31 0.42 4.32
CA MET A 326 -0.48 1.21 3.40
C MET A 326 -0.89 2.69 3.33
N ASN A 327 -1.86 3.15 4.13
CA ASN A 327 -2.41 4.52 4.12
C ASN A 327 -2.98 5.00 2.76
N VAL A 328 -3.27 4.07 1.84
CA VAL A 328 -3.93 4.34 0.54
C VAL A 328 -5.43 4.62 0.76
N ILE A 329 -6.08 3.85 1.62
CA ILE A 329 -7.40 4.16 2.16
C ILE A 329 -7.22 4.79 3.54
N ASN A 330 -7.62 6.04 3.66
CA ASN A 330 -7.49 6.86 4.87
C ASN A 330 -8.72 7.80 4.96
N VAL A 331 -8.84 8.64 6.00
CA VAL A 331 -10.04 9.48 6.25
C VAL A 331 -10.44 10.38 5.06
N THR A 332 -9.50 10.69 4.19
CA THR A 332 -9.68 11.58 3.03
C THR A 332 -10.04 10.84 1.73
N THR A 333 -9.92 9.51 1.72
CA THR A 333 -10.19 8.67 0.56
C THR A 333 -11.71 8.47 0.40
N PRO A 334 -12.33 8.91 -0.72
CA PRO A 334 -13.74 8.69 -0.98
C PRO A 334 -14.05 7.21 -1.25
N LEU A 335 -15.15 6.72 -0.71
CA LEU A 335 -15.56 5.32 -0.80
C LEU A 335 -16.98 5.18 -1.36
N SER A 336 -17.22 4.16 -2.17
CA SER A 336 -18.53 3.83 -2.74
C SER A 336 -18.78 2.34 -2.61
N GLY A 337 -20.00 1.92 -2.30
CA GLY A 337 -20.30 0.51 -2.12
C GLY A 337 -21.71 0.18 -2.55
N GLY A 338 -21.90 -0.98 -3.16
CA GLY A 338 -23.22 -1.57 -3.43
C GLY A 338 -23.40 -2.88 -2.68
N SER A 339 -24.59 -3.12 -2.14
CA SER A 339 -24.92 -4.34 -1.40
C SER A 339 -23.93 -4.59 -0.26
N ALA A 340 -23.43 -5.82 -0.11
CA ALA A 340 -22.40 -6.18 0.85
C ALA A 340 -21.17 -5.24 0.82
N GLY A 341 -20.80 -4.67 -0.33
CA GLY A 341 -19.73 -3.66 -0.40
C GLY A 341 -20.08 -2.36 0.33
N SER A 342 -21.35 -1.95 0.37
CA SER A 342 -21.82 -0.81 1.17
C SER A 342 -21.79 -1.11 2.67
N LEU A 343 -22.15 -2.34 3.06
CA LEU A 343 -22.01 -2.78 4.45
C LEU A 343 -20.55 -2.69 4.89
N THR A 344 -19.63 -3.25 4.11
CA THR A 344 -18.19 -3.22 4.44
C THR A 344 -17.67 -1.81 4.66
N ILE A 345 -17.90 -0.87 3.73
CA ILE A 345 -17.33 0.48 3.88
C ILE A 345 -17.99 1.27 4.99
N VAL A 346 -19.29 1.12 5.23
CA VAL A 346 -19.96 1.83 6.33
C VAL A 346 -19.52 1.25 7.66
N THR A 347 -19.54 -0.07 7.84
CA THR A 347 -19.17 -0.69 9.11
C THR A 347 -17.72 -0.38 9.49
N SER A 348 -16.80 -0.42 8.53
CA SER A 348 -15.36 -0.20 8.75
C SER A 348 -14.92 1.26 8.90
N THR A 349 -15.72 2.22 8.46
CA THR A 349 -15.39 3.66 8.58
C THR A 349 -16.18 4.37 9.66
N SER A 350 -17.30 3.82 10.10
CA SER A 350 -18.21 4.57 10.96
C SER A 350 -18.02 4.28 12.43
N MET A 351 -17.43 3.13 12.80
CA MET A 351 -17.44 2.62 14.17
C MET A 351 -16.28 1.66 14.50
N ARG A 352 -15.99 1.59 15.81
CA ARG A 352 -15.71 0.35 16.56
C ARG A 352 -16.68 -0.75 16.09
N PRO A 353 -16.22 -1.67 15.24
CA PRO A 353 -15.14 -2.47 15.72
C PRO A 353 -14.02 -2.60 14.67
N ASN A 354 -12.81 -2.96 15.12
CA ASN A 354 -11.67 -3.03 14.22
C ASN A 354 -11.90 -4.12 13.15
N ILE A 355 -11.02 -4.20 12.15
CA ILE A 355 -11.19 -5.16 11.04
C ILE A 355 -11.31 -6.61 11.54
N ASN A 356 -10.65 -6.97 12.65
CA ASN A 356 -10.71 -8.31 13.23
C ASN A 356 -12.09 -8.61 13.83
N ASP A 357 -12.71 -7.64 14.49
CA ASP A 357 -14.06 -7.79 15.02
C ASP A 357 -15.11 -7.81 13.90
N LEU A 358 -14.93 -7.02 12.84
CA LEU A 358 -15.76 -7.11 11.64
C LEU A 358 -15.66 -8.49 10.99
N MET A 359 -14.49 -9.12 11.03
CA MET A 359 -14.32 -10.51 10.63
C MET A 359 -15.13 -11.46 11.51
N ARG A 360 -15.15 -11.31 12.84
CA ARG A 360 -15.99 -12.14 13.73
C ARG A 360 -17.48 -11.99 13.45
N ILE A 361 -17.96 -10.75 13.29
CA ILE A 361 -19.37 -10.47 12.95
C ILE A 361 -19.70 -11.14 11.62
N THR A 362 -18.80 -11.00 10.63
CA THR A 362 -18.97 -11.61 9.31
C THR A 362 -18.98 -13.14 9.38
N GLU A 363 -18.11 -13.75 10.20
CA GLU A 363 -18.10 -15.20 10.46
C GLU A 363 -19.43 -15.68 11.05
N GLY A 364 -20.00 -14.94 12.02
CA GLY A 364 -21.31 -15.23 12.59
C GLY A 364 -22.45 -15.17 11.56
N ILE A 365 -22.49 -14.11 10.74
CA ILE A 365 -23.44 -13.98 9.61
C ILE A 365 -23.27 -15.15 8.64
N CYS A 366 -22.04 -15.49 8.28
CA CYS A 366 -21.72 -16.57 7.38
C CYS A 366 -22.18 -17.94 7.93
N ALA A 367 -22.02 -18.17 9.24
CA ALA A 367 -22.46 -19.39 9.91
C ALA A 367 -23.99 -19.52 9.96
N ASP A 368 -24.72 -18.41 10.19
CA ASP A 368 -26.19 -18.39 10.13
C ASP A 368 -26.69 -18.71 8.72
N VAL A 369 -26.17 -18.03 7.70
CA VAL A 369 -26.57 -18.27 6.30
C VAL A 369 -26.29 -19.71 5.87
N ARG A 370 -25.18 -20.30 6.32
CA ARG A 370 -24.84 -21.70 6.01
C ARG A 370 -25.83 -22.68 6.65
N SER A 371 -26.16 -22.46 7.92
CA SER A 371 -27.02 -23.37 8.69
C SER A 371 -28.50 -23.24 8.32
N ASN A 372 -28.93 -22.03 8.00
CA ASN A 372 -30.34 -21.69 7.90
C ASN A 372 -30.80 -21.19 6.51
N GLY A 373 -29.86 -21.02 5.57
CA GLY A 373 -30.12 -20.54 4.21
C GLY A 373 -30.34 -19.03 4.10
N SER A 374 -30.19 -18.50 2.89
CA SER A 374 -30.31 -17.05 2.59
C SER A 374 -31.69 -16.62 2.09
N TYR A 375 -32.51 -17.56 1.59
CA TYR A 375 -33.75 -17.25 0.88
C TYR A 375 -34.80 -16.55 1.77
N HIS A 376 -35.20 -15.35 1.37
CA HIS A 376 -36.09 -14.42 2.07
C HIS A 376 -35.66 -14.04 3.49
N ARG A 377 -34.37 -14.19 3.82
CA ARG A 377 -33.84 -13.95 5.17
C ARG A 377 -32.82 -12.82 5.27
N LEU A 378 -32.12 -12.50 4.17
CA LEU A 378 -30.98 -11.58 4.27
C LEU A 378 -31.37 -10.17 4.70
N ASP A 379 -32.56 -9.65 4.36
CA ASP A 379 -32.97 -8.31 4.85
C ASP A 379 -33.08 -8.26 6.37
N GLY A 380 -33.69 -9.27 6.99
CA GLY A 380 -33.78 -9.39 8.44
C GLY A 380 -32.40 -9.52 9.07
N LEU A 381 -31.54 -10.39 8.51
CA LEU A 381 -30.18 -10.59 9.00
C LEU A 381 -29.34 -9.31 8.92
N VAL A 382 -29.43 -8.58 7.80
CA VAL A 382 -28.75 -7.28 7.65
C VAL A 382 -29.31 -6.27 8.66
N LYS A 383 -30.63 -6.15 8.78
CA LYS A 383 -31.26 -5.23 9.73
C LYS A 383 -30.80 -5.52 11.16
N ASP A 384 -30.88 -6.77 11.60
CA ASP A 384 -30.60 -7.17 12.98
C ASP A 384 -29.12 -6.98 13.32
N ASN A 385 -28.22 -7.32 12.37
CA ASN A 385 -26.79 -7.05 12.56
C ASN A 385 -26.51 -5.54 12.60
N VAL A 386 -27.07 -4.76 11.68
CA VAL A 386 -26.89 -3.29 11.65
C VAL A 386 -27.42 -2.64 12.93
N ASP A 387 -28.61 -3.01 13.39
CA ASP A 387 -29.16 -2.51 14.66
C ASP A 387 -28.31 -2.92 15.87
N HIS A 388 -27.64 -4.07 15.82
CA HIS A 388 -26.79 -4.56 16.90
C HIS A 388 -25.49 -3.76 17.07
N TRP A 389 -24.81 -3.39 15.97
CA TRP A 389 -23.53 -2.68 16.06
C TRP A 389 -23.65 -1.15 15.93
N MET A 390 -24.75 -0.63 15.39
CA MET A 390 -24.90 0.80 15.14
C MET A 390 -25.18 1.60 16.43
N ALA A 391 -24.16 2.27 16.96
CA ALA A 391 -24.33 3.19 18.10
C ALA A 391 -24.96 4.53 17.68
N PRO A 392 -25.54 5.31 18.60
CA PRO A 392 -26.09 6.63 18.30
C PRO A 392 -25.09 7.55 17.56
N GLY A 393 -25.54 8.23 16.51
CA GLY A 393 -24.72 9.19 15.75
C GLY A 393 -23.80 8.59 14.68
N THR A 394 -23.86 7.28 14.37
CA THR A 394 -23.13 6.65 13.25
C THR A 394 -23.32 7.42 11.94
N TYR A 395 -24.55 7.83 11.64
CA TYR A 395 -24.86 8.58 10.43
C TYR A 395 -24.07 9.90 10.34
N MET A 396 -23.77 10.54 11.47
CA MET A 396 -22.95 11.76 11.50
C MET A 396 -21.48 11.46 11.22
N ALA A 397 -20.93 10.34 11.73
CA ALA A 397 -19.58 9.91 11.37
C ALA A 397 -19.44 9.69 9.86
N VAL A 398 -20.43 9.04 9.25
CA VAL A 398 -20.49 8.82 7.79
C VAL A 398 -20.59 10.15 7.04
N ASN A 399 -21.53 11.01 7.42
CA ASN A 399 -21.76 12.29 6.75
C ASN A 399 -20.56 13.25 6.88
N ASN A 400 -19.87 13.26 8.02
CA ASN A 400 -18.82 14.24 8.32
C ASN A 400 -17.41 13.76 7.95
N ARG A 401 -17.28 12.53 7.43
CA ARG A 401 -16.01 12.02 6.90
C ARG A 401 -15.51 12.91 5.76
N ILE A 402 -14.20 13.17 5.71
CA ILE A 402 -13.58 14.04 4.69
C ILE A 402 -13.77 13.44 3.30
N GLY A 403 -13.35 12.18 3.13
CA GLY A 403 -13.61 11.39 1.94
C GLY A 403 -15.05 10.87 1.94
N GLU A 404 -15.88 11.42 1.06
CA GLU A 404 -17.31 11.10 1.00
C GLU A 404 -17.57 9.60 0.86
N LEU A 405 -18.53 9.08 1.64
CA LEU A 405 -19.00 7.71 1.56
C LEU A 405 -20.33 7.66 0.79
N ARG A 406 -20.44 6.77 -0.20
CA ARG A 406 -21.62 6.61 -1.05
C ARG A 406 -22.20 5.20 -0.98
N VAL A 407 -23.47 5.09 -0.60
CA VAL A 407 -24.25 3.84 -0.64
C VAL A 407 -25.03 3.77 -1.96
N ALA A 408 -24.72 2.77 -2.78
CA ALA A 408 -25.35 2.52 -4.07
C ALA A 408 -26.56 1.61 -3.94
N MET A 409 -27.70 2.02 -4.47
CA MET A 409 -28.92 1.23 -4.54
C MET A 409 -29.68 1.51 -5.84
N SER A 410 -30.64 0.66 -6.18
CA SER A 410 -31.46 0.86 -7.37
C SER A 410 -32.92 1.06 -7.03
N ALA A 411 -33.51 2.16 -7.48
CA ALA A 411 -34.95 2.37 -7.38
C ALA A 411 -35.64 1.86 -8.65
N ARG A 412 -36.71 1.09 -8.49
CA ARG A 412 -37.52 0.67 -9.65
C ARG A 412 -38.55 1.75 -9.97
N ARG A 413 -38.47 2.29 -11.19
CA ARG A 413 -39.52 3.12 -11.78
C ARG A 413 -40.06 2.35 -12.99
N THR A 414 -41.35 2.00 -12.94
CA THR A 414 -42.00 1.16 -13.98
C THR A 414 -41.26 -0.18 -14.18
N PHE A 415 -40.68 -0.42 -15.37
CA PHE A 415 -39.96 -1.66 -15.73
C PHE A 415 -38.43 -1.52 -15.62
N PHE A 416 -37.91 -0.32 -15.37
CA PHE A 416 -36.47 -0.06 -15.38
C PHE A 416 -35.91 0.27 -14.00
N TYR A 417 -34.72 -0.28 -13.75
CA TYR A 417 -33.88 0.03 -12.58
C TYR A 417 -33.15 1.36 -12.80
N HIS A 418 -33.24 2.25 -11.82
CA HIS A 418 -32.54 3.54 -11.82
C HIS A 418 -31.57 3.56 -10.65
N GLY A 419 -30.27 3.55 -10.94
CA GLY A 419 -29.23 3.65 -9.92
C GLY A 419 -29.28 4.97 -9.16
N GLN A 420 -29.04 4.90 -7.86
CA GLN A 420 -28.93 6.02 -6.93
C GLN A 420 -27.70 5.82 -6.05
N GLN A 421 -26.98 6.90 -5.77
CA GLN A 421 -25.94 6.94 -4.74
C GLN A 421 -26.39 7.91 -3.66
N ILE A 422 -26.41 7.43 -2.42
CA ILE A 422 -26.79 8.20 -1.24
C ILE A 422 -25.54 8.43 -0.41
N SER A 423 -25.25 9.69 -0.08
CA SER A 423 -24.10 10.08 0.75
C SER A 423 -24.45 10.95 1.95
N ARG A 424 -25.72 11.37 2.05
CA ARG A 424 -26.24 12.17 3.15
C ARG A 424 -27.41 11.45 3.80
N PHE A 425 -27.23 11.10 5.06
CA PHE A 425 -28.20 10.38 5.89
C PHE A 425 -28.79 11.30 6.95
N ASN A 426 -30.08 11.17 7.25
CA ASN A 426 -30.76 12.07 8.19
C ASN A 426 -30.60 11.62 9.65
N ASP A 427 -30.56 10.30 9.86
CA ASP A 427 -30.39 9.67 11.17
C ASP A 427 -29.86 8.22 10.97
N ASN A 428 -29.65 7.50 12.08
CA ASN A 428 -29.22 6.10 12.04
C ASN A 428 -30.24 5.18 11.36
N VAL A 429 -31.55 5.48 11.46
CA VAL A 429 -32.62 4.68 10.84
C VAL A 429 -32.57 4.81 9.32
N ASP A 430 -32.39 6.02 8.81
CA ASP A 430 -32.23 6.34 7.39
C ASP A 430 -30.94 5.71 6.83
N LEU A 431 -29.83 5.73 7.58
CA LEU A 431 -28.60 5.01 7.20
C LEU A 431 -28.82 3.49 7.12
N ARG A 432 -29.42 2.89 8.16
CA ARG A 432 -29.73 1.46 8.17
C ARG A 432 -30.65 1.07 7.01
N ASP A 433 -31.71 1.83 6.77
CA ASP A 433 -32.67 1.52 5.71
C ASP A 433 -32.05 1.71 4.32
N ALA A 434 -31.09 2.64 4.17
CA ALA A 434 -30.27 2.73 2.96
C ALA A 434 -29.40 1.48 2.75
N LEU A 435 -28.74 0.97 3.80
CA LEU A 435 -27.95 -0.26 3.74
C LEU A 435 -28.81 -1.48 3.40
N ARG A 436 -29.97 -1.62 4.05
CA ARG A 436 -30.95 -2.67 3.74
C ARG A 436 -31.43 -2.62 2.30
N ALA A 437 -31.77 -1.44 1.80
CA ALA A 437 -32.15 -1.24 0.41
C ALA A 437 -31.02 -1.60 -0.57
N SER A 438 -29.79 -1.20 -0.26
CA SER A 438 -28.58 -1.52 -1.02
C SER A 438 -28.29 -3.03 -1.08
N CYS A 439 -28.64 -3.79 -0.02
CA CYS A 439 -28.48 -5.24 0.07
C CYS A 439 -29.69 -6.05 -0.39
N ASN A 440 -30.72 -5.42 -0.95
CA ASN A 440 -31.96 -6.09 -1.26
C ASN A 440 -31.95 -6.80 -2.62
N ILE A 441 -31.41 -8.01 -2.65
CA ILE A 441 -31.41 -8.90 -3.81
C ILE A 441 -32.84 -9.45 -4.01
N PRO A 442 -33.53 -9.13 -5.12
CA PRO A 442 -34.91 -9.55 -5.34
C PRO A 442 -35.05 -11.08 -5.26
N GLY A 443 -35.94 -11.54 -4.39
CA GLY A 443 -36.22 -12.97 -4.22
C GLY A 443 -35.24 -13.72 -3.34
N ILE A 444 -34.06 -13.15 -3.02
CA ILE A 444 -33.11 -13.74 -2.07
C ILE A 444 -33.18 -12.99 -0.75
N SER A 445 -33.02 -11.67 -0.73
CA SER A 445 -33.02 -10.90 0.53
C SER A 445 -34.41 -10.76 1.12
N ALA A 446 -35.39 -10.42 0.28
CA ALA A 446 -36.79 -10.31 0.62
C ALA A 446 -37.66 -10.74 -0.58
N ALA A 447 -38.96 -10.97 -0.34
CA ALA A 447 -39.91 -11.30 -1.41
C ALA A 447 -40.10 -10.15 -2.42
N GLY A 448 -39.67 -8.93 -2.09
CA GLY A 448 -39.80 -7.76 -2.96
C GLY A 448 -38.83 -6.63 -2.61
N GLY A 449 -39.09 -5.45 -3.16
CA GLY A 449 -38.30 -4.24 -2.85
C GLY A 449 -38.45 -3.78 -1.39
N VAL A 450 -37.36 -3.31 -0.78
CA VAL A 450 -37.32 -2.63 0.53
C VAL A 450 -37.60 -1.15 0.29
N TYR A 451 -38.36 -0.51 1.18
CA TYR A 451 -38.66 0.91 1.05
C TYR A 451 -37.56 1.78 1.65
N PHE A 452 -37.07 2.73 0.89
CA PHE A 452 -36.14 3.78 1.34
C PHE A 452 -36.66 5.14 0.87
N ARG A 453 -36.86 6.07 1.82
CA ARG A 453 -37.43 7.41 1.58
C ARG A 453 -38.67 7.39 0.66
N GLY A 454 -39.60 6.49 0.96
CA GLY A 454 -40.86 6.31 0.22
C GLY A 454 -40.74 5.64 -1.15
N LYS A 455 -39.53 5.22 -1.58
CA LYS A 455 -39.30 4.53 -2.86
C LYS A 455 -39.01 3.06 -2.64
N ARG A 456 -39.51 2.22 -3.55
CA ARG A 456 -39.20 0.79 -3.58
C ARG A 456 -37.82 0.57 -4.21
N CYS A 457 -36.87 0.12 -3.40
CA CYS A 457 -35.46 -0.02 -3.73
C CYS A 457 -34.99 -1.48 -3.70
N TYR A 458 -33.90 -1.69 -4.42
CA TYR A 458 -33.29 -2.97 -4.73
C TYR A 458 -31.77 -2.85 -4.72
N ASP A 459 -31.12 -4.01 -4.77
CA ASP A 459 -29.68 -4.17 -4.62
C ASP A 459 -28.84 -3.21 -5.47
N GLY A 460 -27.72 -2.75 -4.90
CA GLY A 460 -26.74 -1.87 -5.55
C GLY A 460 -26.13 -2.45 -6.84
N TYR A 461 -26.16 -3.77 -7.02
CA TYR A 461 -25.80 -4.42 -8.29
C TYR A 461 -26.58 -3.85 -9.48
N PHE A 462 -27.86 -3.56 -9.30
CA PHE A 462 -28.73 -2.99 -10.34
C PHE A 462 -28.59 -1.47 -10.49
N ALA A 463 -27.73 -0.83 -9.69
CA ALA A 463 -27.47 0.60 -9.77
C ALA A 463 -26.37 0.91 -10.79
N ALA A 464 -25.42 0.00 -10.96
CA ALA A 464 -24.30 0.14 -11.88
C ALA A 464 -24.63 -0.34 -13.29
N ARG A 465 -23.92 0.19 -14.29
CA ARG A 465 -23.96 -0.36 -15.65
C ARG A 465 -23.24 -1.72 -15.70
N ILE A 466 -23.56 -2.55 -16.69
CA ILE A 466 -22.99 -3.91 -16.81
C ILE A 466 -21.46 -3.92 -16.79
N TYR A 467 -20.82 -2.99 -17.50
CA TYR A 467 -19.34 -2.88 -17.55
C TYR A 467 -18.72 -2.30 -16.28
N GLN A 468 -19.52 -1.71 -15.38
CA GLN A 468 -19.08 -1.24 -14.07
C GLN A 468 -19.16 -2.34 -13.01
N HIS A 469 -19.75 -3.50 -13.35
CA HIS A 469 -19.70 -4.71 -12.52
C HIS A 469 -20.19 -4.52 -11.07
N GLY A 470 -21.16 -3.61 -10.86
CA GLY A 470 -21.69 -3.29 -9.54
C GLY A 470 -20.94 -2.18 -8.79
N CYS A 471 -19.87 -1.62 -9.36
CA CYS A 471 -19.07 -0.55 -8.76
C CYS A 471 -19.38 0.81 -9.39
N LEU A 472 -20.12 1.67 -8.69
CA LEU A 472 -20.36 3.05 -9.11
C LEU A 472 -19.19 3.97 -8.72
N ASP A 473 -18.98 5.01 -9.52
CA ASP A 473 -17.88 5.97 -9.32
C ASP A 473 -17.98 6.70 -7.97
N THR A 474 -16.83 7.03 -7.41
CA THR A 474 -16.70 7.81 -6.16
C THR A 474 -16.68 9.31 -6.43
N ALA A 475 -16.46 10.12 -5.40
CA ALA A 475 -16.22 11.56 -5.52
C ALA A 475 -14.80 11.92 -6.03
N ALA A 476 -13.89 10.95 -6.11
CA ALA A 476 -12.50 11.17 -6.50
C ALA A 476 -12.32 11.30 -8.02
N ASN A 477 -11.17 11.84 -8.44
CA ASN A 477 -10.81 11.97 -9.86
C ASN A 477 -10.67 10.60 -10.56
N ARG A 478 -10.19 9.58 -9.84
CA ARG A 478 -10.06 8.19 -10.30
C ARG A 478 -10.76 7.25 -9.32
N THR A 479 -11.54 6.30 -9.83
CA THR A 479 -12.16 5.24 -9.02
C THR A 479 -11.54 3.88 -9.34
N VAL A 480 -10.97 3.26 -8.32
CA VAL A 480 -10.51 1.86 -8.33
C VAL A 480 -11.67 0.97 -7.88
N ARG A 481 -11.95 -0.08 -8.63
CA ARG A 481 -13.09 -0.99 -8.43
C ARG A 481 -12.61 -2.29 -7.83
N ILE A 482 -13.14 -2.64 -6.66
CA ILE A 482 -12.79 -3.84 -5.92
C ILE A 482 -13.87 -4.88 -6.15
N ASN A 483 -13.49 -6.01 -6.75
CA ASN A 483 -14.44 -7.02 -7.15
C ASN A 483 -13.91 -8.44 -6.94
N PRO A 484 -14.54 -9.25 -6.06
CA PRO A 484 -14.12 -10.62 -5.81
C PRO A 484 -14.45 -11.57 -6.97
N PHE A 485 -15.22 -11.19 -7.98
CA PHE A 485 -15.58 -12.05 -9.11
C PHE A 485 -14.70 -11.79 -10.34
N GLN A 486 -14.51 -12.82 -11.18
CA GLN A 486 -13.84 -12.66 -12.47
C GLN A 486 -14.77 -11.92 -13.43
N MET A 487 -14.51 -10.63 -13.63
CA MET A 487 -15.26 -9.76 -14.53
C MET A 487 -14.72 -9.85 -15.97
N GLY A 488 -15.44 -9.32 -16.97
CA GLY A 488 -15.18 -9.56 -18.39
C GLY A 488 -13.70 -9.42 -18.80
N ARG A 489 -13.15 -10.44 -19.48
CA ARG A 489 -11.69 -10.61 -19.71
C ARG A 489 -10.99 -9.47 -20.48
N PHE A 490 -11.71 -8.66 -21.26
CA PHE A 490 -11.07 -7.77 -22.24
C PHE A 490 -10.49 -6.47 -21.66
N GLU A 491 -11.14 -5.82 -20.69
CA GLU A 491 -10.62 -4.54 -20.14
C GLU A 491 -9.63 -4.73 -18.98
N ILE A 492 -9.76 -5.83 -18.22
CA ILE A 492 -9.00 -6.05 -16.97
C ILE A 492 -7.62 -6.70 -17.24
N SER A 493 -7.48 -7.40 -18.36
CA SER A 493 -6.22 -8.08 -18.75
C SER A 493 -5.12 -7.14 -19.24
N LEU A 494 -5.47 -5.92 -19.65
CA LEU A 494 -4.50 -4.91 -20.10
C LEU A 494 -4.08 -4.04 -18.92
N LEU A 495 -2.82 -4.13 -18.50
CA LEU A 495 -2.25 -3.11 -17.61
C LEU A 495 -1.95 -1.86 -18.44
N ARG A 496 -2.35 -0.72 -17.91
CA ARG A 496 -2.14 0.60 -18.48
C ARG A 496 -1.63 1.49 -17.36
N LEU A 497 -1.33 2.75 -17.67
CA LEU A 497 -1.01 3.71 -16.60
C LEU A 497 -2.15 3.82 -15.56
N ASP A 498 -3.39 3.50 -15.93
CA ASP A 498 -4.57 3.60 -15.05
C ASP A 498 -5.09 2.19 -14.63
N ASN A 499 -4.63 1.65 -13.50
CA ASN A 499 -5.12 0.37 -12.95
C ASN A 499 -6.41 0.54 -12.16
N LYS A 500 -7.55 0.26 -12.81
CA LYS A 500 -8.87 0.50 -12.21
C LYS A 500 -9.46 -0.63 -11.40
N TYR A 501 -8.74 -1.75 -11.22
CA TYR A 501 -9.36 -2.96 -10.70
C TYR A 501 -8.47 -3.70 -9.71
N VAL A 502 -8.99 -3.92 -8.50
CA VAL A 502 -8.53 -4.98 -7.59
C VAL A 502 -9.45 -6.16 -7.83
N SER A 503 -8.90 -7.20 -8.46
CA SER A 503 -9.69 -8.40 -8.75
C SER A 503 -8.80 -9.62 -8.95
N PRO A 504 -9.40 -10.82 -8.92
CA PRO A 504 -8.67 -12.07 -9.11
C PRO A 504 -8.01 -12.27 -10.47
N LEU A 505 -8.30 -11.39 -11.44
CA LEU A 505 -7.62 -11.40 -12.74
C LEU A 505 -6.19 -10.90 -12.65
N LEU A 506 -5.78 -10.26 -11.54
CA LEU A 506 -4.40 -9.84 -11.32
C LEU A 506 -3.44 -11.03 -11.19
N VAL A 507 -3.93 -12.22 -10.80
CA VAL A 507 -3.11 -13.45 -10.71
C VAL A 507 -2.44 -13.80 -12.05
N SER A 508 -3.04 -13.43 -13.20
CA SER A 508 -2.42 -13.67 -14.51
C SER A 508 -1.15 -12.83 -14.74
N LYS A 509 -0.82 -11.91 -13.83
CA LYS A 509 0.34 -11.02 -13.89
C LYS A 509 1.44 -11.43 -12.91
N ASP A 510 1.26 -12.52 -12.17
CA ASP A 510 2.17 -12.93 -11.09
C ASP A 510 3.61 -13.10 -11.56
N THR A 511 3.85 -13.56 -12.80
CA THR A 511 5.22 -13.66 -13.34
C THR A 511 5.94 -12.31 -13.39
N TYR A 512 5.25 -11.24 -13.80
CA TYR A 512 5.80 -9.88 -13.85
C TYR A 512 5.88 -9.25 -12.46
N VAL A 513 4.88 -9.48 -11.60
CA VAL A 513 4.88 -9.03 -10.20
C VAL A 513 6.07 -9.63 -9.46
N VAL A 514 6.29 -10.95 -9.57
CA VAL A 514 7.40 -11.66 -8.93
C VAL A 514 8.74 -11.20 -9.48
N HIS A 515 8.88 -11.02 -10.81
CA HIS A 515 10.09 -10.44 -11.37
C HIS A 515 10.37 -9.03 -10.81
N TYR A 516 9.37 -8.16 -10.76
CA TYR A 516 9.51 -6.81 -10.23
C TYR A 516 9.92 -6.80 -8.75
N LEU A 517 9.34 -7.67 -7.92
CA LEU A 517 9.75 -7.82 -6.52
C LEU A 517 11.21 -8.29 -6.40
N ARG A 518 11.62 -9.29 -7.18
CA ARG A 518 13.03 -9.75 -7.21
C ARG A 518 13.98 -8.63 -7.60
N LEU A 519 13.66 -7.89 -8.67
CA LEU A 519 14.44 -6.75 -9.13
C LEU A 519 14.55 -5.69 -8.03
N LYS A 520 13.46 -5.38 -7.34
CA LYS A 520 13.46 -4.36 -6.28
C LYS A 520 14.18 -4.82 -5.01
N CYS A 521 14.10 -6.11 -4.66
CA CYS A 521 14.95 -6.68 -3.61
C CYS A 521 16.43 -6.60 -3.98
N LEU A 522 16.79 -6.88 -5.24
CA LEU A 522 18.17 -6.77 -5.71
C LEU A 522 18.65 -5.32 -5.64
N ILE A 523 17.87 -4.38 -6.17
CA ILE A 523 18.20 -2.95 -6.12
C ILE A 523 18.37 -2.46 -4.67
N LYS A 524 17.51 -2.90 -3.74
CA LYS A 524 17.69 -2.59 -2.32
C LYS A 524 19.04 -3.08 -1.79
N ALA A 525 19.37 -4.35 -2.04
CA ALA A 525 20.63 -4.94 -1.57
C ALA A 525 21.85 -4.25 -2.19
N LEU A 526 21.78 -3.88 -3.48
CA LEU A 526 22.84 -3.14 -4.16
C LEU A 526 23.02 -1.72 -3.59
N TRP A 527 21.93 -1.04 -3.21
CA TRP A 527 21.99 0.25 -2.52
C TRP A 527 22.59 0.14 -1.13
N GLU A 528 22.17 -0.85 -0.33
CA GLU A 528 22.75 -1.09 0.99
C GLU A 528 24.26 -1.40 0.88
N ARG A 529 24.64 -2.16 -0.15
CA ARG A 529 26.03 -2.44 -0.46
C ARG A 529 26.79 -1.17 -0.85
N LYS A 530 26.27 -0.33 -1.74
CA LYS A 530 26.84 0.96 -2.12
C LYS A 530 27.10 1.85 -0.91
N LEU A 531 26.11 2.04 -0.04
CA LEU A 531 26.23 2.85 1.18
C LEU A 531 27.30 2.28 2.14
N THR A 532 27.48 0.96 2.15
CA THR A 532 28.57 0.31 2.92
C THR A 532 29.95 0.61 2.33
N TYR A 533 30.08 0.66 1.00
CA TYR A 533 31.32 1.09 0.33
C TYR A 533 31.61 2.58 0.58
N GLU A 534 30.61 3.44 0.42
CA GLU A 534 30.71 4.90 0.62
C GLU A 534 31.11 5.24 2.06
N SER A 535 30.46 4.62 3.06
CA SER A 535 30.82 4.79 4.47
C SER A 535 32.22 4.28 4.82
N SER A 536 32.79 3.39 4.00
CA SER A 536 34.15 2.89 4.13
C SER A 536 35.17 3.66 3.27
N GLY A 537 34.74 4.66 2.48
CA GLY A 537 35.60 5.40 1.54
C GLY A 537 36.13 4.56 0.37
N ARG A 538 35.40 3.50 -0.04
CA ARG A 538 35.81 2.53 -1.07
C ARG A 538 35.03 2.69 -2.38
N ASP A 539 34.78 3.92 -2.81
CA ASP A 539 33.94 4.23 -3.98
C ASP A 539 34.48 3.64 -5.30
N GLU A 540 35.81 3.58 -5.45
CA GLU A 540 36.44 2.98 -6.63
C GLU A 540 36.20 1.46 -6.73
N GLU A 541 36.09 0.77 -5.59
CA GLU A 541 35.80 -0.66 -5.55
C GLU A 541 34.35 -0.93 -5.95
N TRP A 542 33.42 -0.10 -5.46
CA TRP A 542 32.02 -0.11 -5.88
C TRP A 542 31.91 0.07 -7.40
N LEU A 543 32.59 1.06 -7.98
CA LEU A 543 32.58 1.30 -9.42
C LEU A 543 33.07 0.09 -10.23
N LYS A 544 34.17 -0.54 -9.80
CA LYS A 544 34.68 -1.77 -10.42
C LYS A 544 33.65 -2.91 -10.33
N GLU A 545 32.97 -3.04 -9.19
CA GLU A 545 31.95 -4.05 -9.00
C GLU A 545 30.73 -3.83 -9.92
N VAL A 546 30.25 -2.59 -10.04
CA VAL A 546 29.16 -2.21 -10.97
C VAL A 546 29.55 -2.49 -12.42
N TYR A 547 30.79 -2.17 -12.81
CA TYR A 547 31.28 -2.48 -14.16
C TYR A 547 31.27 -3.98 -14.44
N LEU A 548 31.76 -4.79 -13.49
CA LEU A 548 31.74 -6.26 -13.60
C LEU A 548 30.32 -6.81 -13.69
N MET A 549 29.38 -6.27 -12.91
CA MET A 549 27.95 -6.63 -12.98
C MET A 549 27.35 -6.30 -14.35
N SER A 550 27.65 -5.11 -14.90
CA SER A 550 27.15 -4.67 -16.21
C SER A 550 27.69 -5.57 -17.33
N ASP A 551 28.98 -5.89 -17.31
CA ASP A 551 29.59 -6.77 -18.30
C ASP A 551 29.09 -8.23 -18.18
N ALA A 552 28.92 -8.71 -16.95
CA ALA A 552 28.32 -10.03 -16.69
C ALA A 552 26.89 -10.11 -17.22
N TYR A 553 26.06 -9.08 -16.98
CA TYR A 553 24.70 -8.99 -17.50
C TYR A 553 24.69 -9.07 -19.04
N ARG A 554 25.49 -8.24 -19.72
CA ARG A 554 25.55 -8.20 -21.18
C ARG A 554 26.03 -9.53 -21.77
N SER A 555 27.02 -10.17 -21.13
CA SER A 555 27.53 -11.49 -21.51
C SER A 555 26.45 -12.57 -21.39
N MET A 556 25.64 -12.55 -20.33
CA MET A 556 24.58 -13.53 -20.11
C MET A 556 23.42 -13.37 -21.11
N THR A 557 23.13 -12.14 -21.50
CA THR A 557 21.97 -11.78 -22.35
C THR A 557 22.26 -11.78 -23.85
N SER A 558 23.52 -11.62 -24.28
CA SER A 558 23.92 -11.53 -25.71
C SER A 558 23.69 -12.79 -26.54
N GLY A 559 23.46 -13.94 -25.91
CA GLY A 559 23.08 -15.18 -26.60
C GLY A 559 24.22 -15.91 -27.32
N ASP A 560 25.46 -15.45 -27.20
CA ASP A 560 26.63 -16.09 -27.82
C ASP A 560 27.13 -17.27 -26.96
N ASP A 561 26.75 -18.48 -27.36
CA ASP A 561 26.97 -19.72 -26.61
C ASP A 561 28.47 -20.10 -26.47
N ASN A 562 29.39 -19.43 -27.17
CA ASN A 562 30.84 -19.68 -27.11
C ASN A 562 31.63 -18.68 -26.26
N SER A 563 31.00 -17.63 -25.72
CA SER A 563 31.69 -16.62 -24.92
C SER A 563 31.76 -17.03 -23.44
N LYS A 564 32.97 -17.31 -22.92
CA LYS A 564 33.17 -17.52 -21.48
C LYS A 564 32.94 -16.20 -20.75
N CYS A 565 31.99 -16.17 -19.81
CA CYS A 565 31.76 -14.98 -18.98
C CYS A 565 32.83 -14.87 -17.88
N THR A 566 33.97 -14.28 -18.23
CA THR A 566 35.09 -14.04 -17.30
C THR A 566 34.68 -13.09 -16.17
N SER A 567 33.86 -12.08 -16.47
CA SER A 567 33.42 -11.07 -15.50
C SER A 567 32.54 -11.64 -14.40
N TRP A 568 31.64 -12.59 -14.72
CA TRP A 568 30.88 -13.32 -13.70
C TRP A 568 31.77 -14.16 -12.78
N SER A 569 32.81 -14.79 -13.35
CA SER A 569 33.76 -15.60 -12.55
C SER A 569 34.59 -14.74 -11.60
N ILE A 570 34.90 -13.49 -11.99
CA ILE A 570 35.58 -12.51 -11.13
C ILE A 570 34.60 -12.02 -10.05
N LEU A 571 33.36 -11.69 -10.44
CA LEU A 571 32.31 -11.23 -9.53
C LEU A 571 32.04 -12.26 -8.42
N LEU A 572 31.90 -13.54 -8.77
CA LEU A 572 31.73 -14.63 -7.78
C LEU A 572 32.91 -14.73 -6.81
N LYS A 573 34.15 -14.50 -7.26
CA LYS A 573 35.31 -14.48 -6.37
C LYS A 573 35.26 -13.28 -5.43
N ASN A 574 34.85 -12.12 -5.93
CA ASN A 574 34.71 -10.89 -5.14
C ASN A 574 33.58 -11.02 -4.10
N TRP A 575 32.51 -11.73 -4.44
CA TRP A 575 31.39 -12.07 -3.55
C TRP A 575 31.66 -13.33 -2.69
N GLY A 576 32.91 -13.73 -2.52
CA GLY A 576 33.26 -14.87 -1.64
C GLY A 576 32.71 -16.25 -2.08
N CYS A 577 32.06 -16.36 -3.25
CA CYS A 577 31.45 -17.58 -3.76
C CYS A 577 32.47 -18.54 -4.41
N GLY A 578 33.77 -18.24 -4.33
CA GLY A 578 34.86 -19.03 -4.91
C GLY A 578 35.49 -20.02 -3.92
N CYS A 579 35.12 -21.30 -4.01
CA CYS A 579 35.86 -22.48 -3.51
C CYS A 579 36.63 -22.34 -2.18
N SER A 580 35.98 -22.62 -1.05
CA SER A 580 36.68 -23.01 0.19
C SER A 580 37.35 -24.39 0.00
N LYS A 581 38.60 -24.40 -0.48
CA LYS A 581 39.52 -25.54 -0.30
C LYS A 581 40.42 -25.30 0.90
N GLN A 582 39.86 -25.02 2.07
CA GLN A 582 40.56 -25.23 3.33
C GLN A 582 39.56 -25.77 4.34
N GLN A 583 39.68 -27.06 4.66
CA GLN A 583 39.20 -27.55 5.95
C GLN A 583 39.90 -26.70 7.02
N PRO A 584 39.18 -26.06 7.96
CA PRO A 584 39.81 -25.55 9.14
C PRO A 584 40.34 -26.77 9.91
N SER A 585 41.65 -26.88 10.05
CA SER A 585 42.24 -27.69 11.10
C SER A 585 41.60 -27.28 12.42
N MET A 586 41.08 -28.26 13.17
CA MET A 586 40.56 -28.07 14.52
C MET A 586 41.59 -27.34 15.39
N GLU A 587 41.47 -26.03 15.53
CA GLU A 587 41.90 -25.31 16.72
C GLU A 587 40.85 -24.24 17.02
N SER A 588 40.33 -24.32 18.25
CA SER A 588 39.25 -23.51 18.81
C SER A 588 39.61 -22.04 18.89
N GLY A 589 38.87 -21.19 18.19
CA GLY A 589 38.86 -19.73 18.33
C GLY A 589 37.62 -19.13 17.66
N ASP A 590 36.97 -18.19 18.34
CA ASP A 590 35.69 -17.57 17.98
C ASP A 590 35.61 -17.10 16.51
N LEU A 591 34.75 -17.74 15.71
CA LEU A 591 34.46 -17.44 14.30
C LEU A 591 32.94 -17.32 14.05
N SER A 592 32.24 -16.49 14.83
CA SER A 592 30.80 -16.24 14.60
C SER A 592 30.52 -15.13 13.56
N GLY A 593 31.48 -14.25 13.26
CA GLY A 593 31.26 -13.07 12.40
C GLY A 593 31.41 -13.31 10.89
N ASP A 594 32.30 -14.20 10.46
CA ASP A 594 32.62 -14.37 9.01
C ASP A 594 31.60 -15.21 8.24
N SER A 595 30.74 -15.96 8.94
CA SER A 595 29.75 -16.84 8.30
C SER A 595 28.53 -16.08 7.77
N GLU A 596 28.14 -14.96 8.39
CA GLU A 596 26.95 -14.21 7.99
C GLU A 596 27.20 -13.33 6.75
N SER A 597 28.39 -12.71 6.65
CA SER A 597 28.78 -11.91 5.48
C SER A 597 28.91 -12.77 4.22
N LEU A 598 29.51 -13.96 4.35
CA LEU A 598 29.65 -14.91 3.24
C LEU A 598 28.28 -15.40 2.74
N GLN A 599 27.33 -15.64 3.64
CA GLN A 599 25.98 -16.06 3.27
C GLN A 599 25.22 -14.94 2.55
N ALA A 600 25.35 -13.69 3.01
CA ALA A 600 24.73 -12.53 2.37
C ALA A 600 25.25 -12.31 0.93
N ASP A 601 26.56 -12.50 0.69
CA ASP A 601 27.13 -12.38 -0.64
C ASP A 601 26.69 -13.52 -1.58
N VAL A 602 26.59 -14.76 -1.06
CA VAL A 602 26.01 -15.90 -1.80
C VAL A 602 24.56 -15.62 -2.19
N ASP A 603 23.76 -15.08 -1.28
CA ASP A 603 22.35 -14.74 -1.53
C ASP A 603 22.19 -13.61 -2.55
N LEU A 604 23.07 -12.60 -2.51
CA LEU A 604 23.11 -11.52 -3.51
C LEU A 604 23.41 -12.07 -4.91
N SER A 605 24.37 -13.00 -5.02
CA SER A 605 24.75 -13.60 -6.29
C SER A 605 23.62 -14.43 -6.92
N ASN A 606 22.92 -15.20 -6.09
CA ASN A 606 21.76 -15.98 -6.50
C ASN A 606 20.61 -15.07 -6.96
N LEU A 607 20.36 -13.98 -6.24
CA LEU A 607 19.33 -13.01 -6.58
C LEU A 607 19.64 -12.29 -7.90
N PHE A 608 20.91 -11.89 -8.12
CA PHE A 608 21.36 -11.32 -9.39
C PHE A 608 21.04 -12.25 -10.57
N MET A 609 21.47 -13.52 -10.47
CA MET A 609 21.19 -14.54 -11.49
C MET A 609 19.70 -14.73 -11.73
N LEU A 610 18.90 -14.74 -10.66
CA LEU A 610 17.46 -14.93 -10.74
C LEU A 610 16.75 -13.77 -11.44
N VAL A 611 17.20 -12.53 -11.22
CA VAL A 611 16.70 -11.35 -11.93
C VAL A 611 17.05 -11.44 -13.41
N VAL A 612 18.31 -11.71 -13.76
CA VAL A 612 18.75 -11.85 -15.17
C VAL A 612 17.96 -12.95 -15.89
N ALA A 613 17.81 -14.12 -15.25
CA ALA A 613 17.02 -15.21 -15.79
C ALA A 613 15.55 -14.84 -16.00
N SER A 614 14.96 -14.09 -15.05
CA SER A 614 13.58 -13.62 -15.15
C SER A 614 13.42 -12.64 -16.31
N GLU A 615 14.36 -11.71 -16.50
CA GLU A 615 14.34 -10.78 -17.63
C GLU A 615 14.44 -11.52 -18.98
N MET A 616 15.32 -12.51 -19.08
CA MET A 616 15.44 -13.34 -20.28
C MET A 616 14.17 -14.16 -20.55
N ALA A 617 13.61 -14.82 -19.53
CA ALA A 617 12.42 -15.65 -19.65
C ALA A 617 11.20 -14.84 -20.12
N LEU A 618 11.02 -13.66 -19.54
CA LEU A 618 9.89 -12.77 -19.79
C LEU A 618 10.13 -11.79 -20.95
N LYS A 619 11.32 -11.84 -21.58
CA LYS A 619 11.75 -10.93 -22.66
C LYS A 619 11.65 -9.46 -22.23
N LEU A 620 12.14 -9.20 -21.04
CA LEU A 620 12.30 -7.88 -20.45
C LEU A 620 13.72 -7.38 -20.76
N GLY A 621 13.91 -6.06 -20.72
CA GLY A 621 15.17 -5.42 -21.11
C GLY A 621 14.94 -4.24 -22.04
N PRO A 622 16.02 -3.66 -22.60
CA PRO A 622 15.96 -2.42 -23.36
C PRO A 622 15.04 -2.47 -24.58
N SER A 623 14.80 -3.65 -25.16
CA SER A 623 13.93 -3.86 -26.33
C SER A 623 12.52 -4.37 -25.99
N SER A 624 12.14 -4.40 -24.70
CA SER A 624 10.84 -4.93 -24.27
C SER A 624 9.66 -4.15 -24.85
N LYS A 625 8.61 -4.88 -25.24
CA LYS A 625 7.31 -4.31 -25.66
C LYS A 625 6.31 -4.19 -24.51
N PHE A 626 6.71 -4.64 -23.31
CA PHE A 626 5.87 -4.68 -22.12
C PHE A 626 6.09 -3.48 -21.19
N SER A 627 6.91 -2.50 -21.61
CA SER A 627 7.10 -1.21 -20.94
C SER A 627 6.95 -0.06 -21.94
N THR A 628 6.89 1.17 -21.43
CA THR A 628 6.72 2.39 -22.23
C THR A 628 8.01 2.84 -22.93
N ARG A 629 9.17 2.31 -22.52
CA ARG A 629 10.49 2.74 -22.98
C ARG A 629 10.62 2.84 -24.51
N ASN A 630 10.13 1.83 -25.22
CA ASN A 630 10.29 1.70 -26.67
C ASN A 630 9.18 2.36 -27.51
N TRP A 631 8.35 3.19 -26.89
CA TRP A 631 7.31 3.90 -27.63
C TRP A 631 7.93 4.96 -28.56
N SER A 632 7.57 5.00 -29.84
CA SER A 632 8.35 5.72 -30.87
C SER A 632 7.74 7.05 -31.38
N GLY A 633 6.89 7.73 -30.60
CA GLY A 633 6.35 9.05 -30.97
C GLY A 633 6.98 10.21 -30.19
N ASN A 634 6.57 11.44 -30.53
CA ASN A 634 6.87 12.65 -29.73
C ASN A 634 5.83 12.76 -28.60
N ILE A 635 6.29 12.96 -27.36
CA ILE A 635 5.45 13.11 -26.17
C ILE A 635 5.38 14.55 -25.64
N GLY A 636 6.06 15.50 -26.28
CA GLY A 636 5.94 16.93 -26.01
C GLY A 636 4.48 17.40 -26.05
N GLY A 637 4.01 18.03 -24.98
CA GLY A 637 2.64 18.56 -24.83
C GLY A 637 1.55 17.50 -24.68
N VAL A 638 1.89 16.20 -24.64
CA VAL A 638 0.92 15.12 -24.53
C VAL A 638 0.49 14.89 -23.08
N ASN A 639 -0.82 14.82 -22.82
CA ASN A 639 -1.34 14.32 -21.55
C ASN A 639 -1.09 12.80 -21.47
N LEU A 640 -0.08 12.39 -20.69
CA LEU A 640 0.39 11.01 -20.60
C LEU A 640 -0.71 10.06 -20.13
N ILE A 641 -1.44 10.43 -19.08
CA ILE A 641 -2.53 9.62 -18.53
C ILE A 641 -3.68 9.45 -19.53
N GLN A 642 -4.09 10.51 -20.22
CA GLN A 642 -5.17 10.41 -21.21
C GLN A 642 -4.77 9.52 -22.40
N THR A 643 -3.50 9.59 -22.81
CA THR A 643 -2.96 8.88 -23.98
C THR A 643 -2.67 7.41 -23.69
N PHE A 644 -1.99 7.13 -22.58
CA PHE A 644 -1.53 5.78 -22.22
C PHE A 644 -2.44 5.09 -21.19
N GLY A 645 -3.35 5.82 -20.52
CA GLY A 645 -4.27 5.29 -19.51
C GLY A 645 -5.68 4.97 -20.02
N ARG A 646 -6.28 5.74 -20.95
CA ARG A 646 -7.72 5.62 -21.31
C ARG A 646 -7.99 4.93 -22.66
N LEU A 647 -9.08 4.16 -22.75
CA LEU A 647 -9.63 3.64 -24.02
C LEU A 647 -10.39 4.77 -24.75
N GLY A 648 -9.69 5.52 -25.60
CA GLY A 648 -10.31 6.50 -26.51
C GLY A 648 -10.44 5.98 -27.95
N ARG A 649 -11.29 6.60 -28.79
CA ARG A 649 -11.33 6.31 -30.23
C ARG A 649 -9.99 6.57 -30.94
N ALA A 650 -9.14 7.44 -30.38
CA ALA A 650 -7.76 7.66 -30.81
C ALA A 650 -6.80 6.51 -30.41
N SER A 651 -7.21 5.58 -29.52
CA SER A 651 -6.39 4.47 -29.02
C SER A 651 -6.26 3.30 -30.01
N ILE A 652 -6.71 3.47 -31.26
CA ILE A 652 -6.48 2.48 -32.33
C ILE A 652 -4.98 2.38 -32.64
N PHE A 653 -4.22 3.48 -32.45
CA PHE A 653 -2.77 3.52 -32.64
C PHE A 653 -1.98 3.07 -31.39
N THR A 654 -2.55 3.16 -30.17
CA THR A 654 -1.95 2.67 -28.91
C THR A 654 -2.42 1.27 -28.51
N ARG A 655 -2.96 0.48 -29.45
CA ARG A 655 -3.41 -0.92 -29.25
C ARG A 655 -2.32 -1.89 -28.72
N TYR A 656 -1.10 -1.44 -28.49
CA TYR A 656 0.09 -2.29 -28.39
C TYR A 656 0.86 -2.25 -27.06
N SER A 657 0.61 -1.34 -26.13
CA SER A 657 1.37 -1.32 -24.86
C SER A 657 0.55 -1.96 -23.73
N ASN A 658 0.65 -3.28 -23.59
CA ASN A 658 0.32 -3.91 -22.31
C ASN A 658 1.50 -3.64 -21.38
N ILE A 659 1.35 -2.64 -20.51
CA ILE A 659 2.44 -2.14 -19.66
C ILE A 659 2.62 -3.11 -18.49
N LEU A 660 3.19 -4.28 -18.71
CA LEU A 660 3.30 -5.33 -17.68
C LEU A 660 4.60 -5.26 -16.87
N SER A 661 5.61 -4.54 -17.33
CA SER A 661 6.92 -4.46 -16.69
C SER A 661 7.38 -3.03 -16.49
N THR A 662 8.32 -2.83 -15.56
CA THR A 662 9.04 -1.56 -15.45
C THR A 662 9.88 -1.29 -16.71
N PRO A 663 10.05 -0.02 -17.12
CA PRO A 663 11.02 0.37 -18.15
C PRO A 663 12.47 0.37 -17.63
N TYR A 664 12.65 0.31 -16.30
CA TYR A 664 13.92 0.45 -15.61
C TYR A 664 14.43 -0.92 -15.14
N CYS A 665 15.04 -1.67 -16.06
CA CYS A 665 15.56 -3.02 -15.85
C CYS A 665 16.90 -2.98 -15.09
N LEU A 666 17.43 -4.16 -14.73
CA LEU A 666 18.70 -4.25 -14.01
C LEU A 666 19.85 -3.53 -14.73
N ILE A 667 19.94 -3.68 -16.05
CA ILE A 667 20.99 -3.00 -16.84
C ILE A 667 20.87 -1.48 -16.80
N ASP A 668 19.66 -0.94 -16.74
CA ASP A 668 19.43 0.52 -16.69
C ASP A 668 19.83 1.09 -15.33
N TRP A 669 19.62 0.31 -14.28
CA TRP A 669 20.11 0.65 -12.95
C TRP A 669 21.65 0.68 -12.92
N LEU A 670 22.30 -0.36 -13.44
CA LEU A 670 23.77 -0.45 -13.51
C LEU A 670 24.38 0.66 -14.37
N GLU A 671 23.81 0.94 -15.55
CA GLU A 671 24.28 2.01 -16.43
C GLU A 671 24.09 3.39 -15.82
N HIS A 672 23.00 3.60 -15.09
CA HIS A 672 22.80 4.83 -14.34
C HIS A 672 23.89 5.02 -13.27
N GLU A 673 24.18 3.98 -12.50
CA GLU A 673 25.26 4.02 -11.49
C GLU A 673 26.63 4.33 -12.11
N LEU A 674 26.98 3.68 -13.22
CA LEU A 674 28.21 4.00 -13.96
C LEU A 674 28.25 5.47 -14.39
N SER A 675 27.14 5.99 -14.94
CA SER A 675 27.07 7.38 -15.40
C SER A 675 27.21 8.41 -14.28
N MET A 676 26.73 8.09 -13.07
CA MET A 676 26.87 8.97 -11.90
C MET A 676 28.31 8.98 -11.38
N CYS A 677 29.01 7.83 -11.43
CA CYS A 677 30.40 7.73 -10.99
C CYS A 677 31.41 8.32 -11.99
N GLU A 678 31.12 8.33 -13.29
CA GLU A 678 32.01 8.86 -14.34
C GLU A 678 32.07 10.41 -14.39
N GLY A 679 31.38 11.10 -13.49
CA GLY A 679 31.56 12.52 -13.28
C GLY A 679 31.02 13.36 -14.44
N VAL A 680 29.74 13.17 -14.78
CA VAL A 680 28.99 14.34 -15.27
C VAL A 680 29.07 15.35 -14.15
N GLY A 681 29.83 16.43 -14.38
CA GLY A 681 30.15 17.41 -13.36
C GLY A 681 28.88 17.83 -12.62
N SER A 682 29.05 18.23 -11.36
CA SER A 682 28.09 19.08 -10.68
C SER A 682 27.94 20.35 -11.55
N GLU A 683 27.12 20.26 -12.61
CA GLU A 683 26.54 21.41 -13.24
C GLU A 683 25.78 22.05 -12.10
N ALA A 684 26.35 23.16 -11.61
CA ALA A 684 25.70 24.01 -10.63
C ALA A 684 24.23 24.08 -11.04
N MET A 685 23.33 23.68 -10.14
CA MET A 685 21.89 23.75 -10.33
C MET A 685 21.55 25.19 -10.73
N ASN A 686 21.58 25.46 -12.04
CA ASN A 686 21.20 26.75 -12.59
C ASN A 686 19.71 26.93 -12.29
N GLU A 687 19.22 28.17 -12.38
CA GLU A 687 17.81 28.54 -12.11
C GLU A 687 16.77 27.80 -13.01
N ASP A 688 17.19 26.86 -13.85
CA ASP A 688 16.32 26.07 -14.72
C ASP A 688 15.48 25.07 -13.91
N THR A 689 14.18 25.39 -13.84
CA THR A 689 13.16 24.58 -13.16
C THR A 689 13.04 23.18 -13.77
N ILE A 690 13.32 23.03 -15.08
CA ILE A 690 13.20 21.74 -15.79
C ILE A 690 14.30 20.78 -15.36
N LEU A 691 15.55 21.24 -15.26
CA LEU A 691 16.68 20.40 -14.82
C LEU A 691 16.47 19.87 -13.39
N ARG A 692 15.87 20.70 -12.53
CA ARG A 692 15.52 20.30 -11.16
C ARG A 692 14.45 19.21 -11.12
N GLU A 693 13.36 19.40 -11.87
CA GLU A 693 12.31 18.39 -11.99
C GLU A 693 12.89 17.07 -12.53
N LEU A 694 13.69 17.13 -13.60
CA LEU A 694 14.38 15.98 -14.18
C LEU A 694 15.25 15.23 -13.16
N CYS A 695 16.03 15.96 -12.36
CA CYS A 695 16.89 15.37 -11.33
C CYS A 695 16.06 14.55 -10.32
N ILE A 696 15.00 15.14 -9.76
CA ILE A 696 14.17 14.48 -8.75
C ILE A 696 13.38 13.32 -9.35
N LEU A 697 12.85 13.44 -10.56
CA LEU A 697 12.15 12.35 -11.23
C LEU A 697 13.07 11.16 -11.54
N ARG A 698 14.32 11.42 -11.98
CA ARG A 698 15.33 10.39 -12.18
C ARG A 698 15.69 9.69 -10.87
N GLN A 699 15.88 10.44 -9.79
CA GLN A 699 16.10 9.88 -8.46
C GLN A 699 14.89 9.05 -7.99
N LEU A 700 13.65 9.50 -8.21
CA LEU A 700 12.44 8.74 -7.85
C LEU A 700 12.42 7.39 -8.56
N ARG A 701 12.68 7.36 -9.87
CA ARG A 701 12.74 6.12 -10.66
C ARG A 701 13.81 5.17 -10.14
N HIS A 702 14.93 5.72 -9.67
CA HIS A 702 16.11 4.96 -9.29
C HIS A 702 16.11 4.46 -7.82
N LEU A 703 15.49 5.21 -6.90
CA LEU A 703 15.53 4.96 -5.46
C LEU A 703 14.22 4.40 -4.87
N VAL A 704 13.05 4.71 -5.45
CA VAL A 704 11.77 4.34 -4.83
C VAL A 704 11.54 2.83 -4.93
N LEU A 705 11.20 2.23 -3.79
CA LEU A 705 10.90 0.81 -3.64
C LEU A 705 9.42 0.59 -3.22
N PRO A 706 8.77 -0.47 -3.73
CA PRO A 706 7.51 -0.94 -3.18
C PRO A 706 7.70 -1.51 -1.77
N PRO A 707 6.62 -1.74 -1.00
CA PRO A 707 6.75 -2.54 0.21
C PRO A 707 7.25 -3.95 -0.15
N LEU A 708 8.35 -4.35 0.48
CA LEU A 708 8.99 -5.66 0.26
C LEU A 708 8.51 -6.72 1.25
N TRP A 709 7.28 -6.59 1.73
CA TRP A 709 6.63 -7.57 2.57
C TRP A 709 5.11 -7.59 2.34
N LEU A 710 4.47 -8.71 2.69
CA LEU A 710 3.02 -8.85 2.80
C LEU A 710 2.68 -9.66 4.06
N THR A 711 1.78 -9.14 4.89
CA THR A 711 1.29 -9.84 6.08
C THR A 711 -0.04 -10.52 5.80
N TYR A 712 -0.19 -11.79 6.19
CA TYR A 712 -1.44 -12.54 6.30
C TYR A 712 -1.81 -12.72 7.76
N TYR A 713 -3.10 -12.88 8.04
CA TYR A 713 -3.60 -13.01 9.41
C TYR A 713 -4.13 -14.41 9.72
N TYR A 714 -4.59 -15.16 8.72
CA TYR A 714 -5.24 -16.44 8.92
C TYR A 714 -4.59 -17.59 8.15
N THR A 715 -3.79 -17.30 7.12
CA THR A 715 -3.16 -18.31 6.26
C THR A 715 -1.64 -18.33 6.45
N GLU A 716 -1.12 -19.47 6.87
CA GLU A 716 0.32 -19.74 6.85
C GLU A 716 0.71 -20.15 5.43
N PHE A 717 1.11 -19.18 4.59
CA PHE A 717 1.49 -19.42 3.20
C PHE A 717 2.68 -18.56 2.79
N GLY A 718 3.75 -19.17 2.29
CA GLY A 718 4.99 -18.47 1.89
C GLY A 718 4.96 -17.81 0.50
N TYR A 719 3.78 -17.58 -0.09
CA TYR A 719 3.61 -17.02 -1.44
C TYR A 719 2.34 -16.17 -1.54
N LEU A 720 2.23 -15.35 -2.60
CA LEU A 720 0.98 -14.64 -2.91
C LEU A 720 -0.12 -15.67 -3.17
N LEU A 721 -1.19 -15.62 -2.35
CA LEU A 721 -2.29 -16.57 -2.45
C LEU A 721 -2.96 -16.47 -3.83
N PRO A 722 -3.09 -17.58 -4.57
CA PRO A 722 -3.80 -17.57 -5.83
C PRO A 722 -5.30 -17.55 -5.56
N ASN A 723 -6.05 -16.73 -6.30
CA ASN A 723 -7.50 -16.79 -6.25
C ASN A 723 -8.05 -17.81 -7.25
N GLY A 724 -7.89 -19.10 -6.92
CA GLY A 724 -8.21 -20.24 -7.79
C GLY A 724 -9.69 -20.60 -7.90
N LEU A 725 -10.58 -19.94 -7.15
CA LEU A 725 -12.02 -20.23 -7.21
C LEU A 725 -12.59 -19.80 -8.58
N ASN A 726 -13.27 -20.70 -9.28
CA ASN A 726 -14.01 -20.33 -10.48
C ASN A 726 -15.25 -19.47 -10.13
N THR A 727 -15.77 -18.72 -11.11
CA THR A 727 -16.88 -17.78 -10.89
C THR A 727 -18.12 -18.43 -10.26
N LEU A 728 -18.47 -19.66 -10.63
CA LEU A 728 -19.64 -20.35 -10.07
C LEU A 728 -19.46 -20.68 -8.59
N ARG A 729 -18.26 -21.13 -8.18
CA ARG A 729 -17.94 -21.36 -6.76
C ARG A 729 -18.02 -20.07 -5.96
N ARG A 730 -17.53 -18.96 -6.51
CA ARG A 730 -17.63 -17.64 -5.85
C ARG A 730 -19.08 -17.20 -5.68
N VAL A 731 -19.90 -17.34 -6.72
CA VAL A 731 -21.34 -17.04 -6.61
C VAL A 731 -22.03 -17.93 -5.59
N SER A 732 -21.65 -19.22 -5.51
CA SER A 732 -22.16 -20.12 -4.47
C SER A 732 -21.79 -19.64 -3.07
N VAL A 733 -20.53 -19.28 -2.83
CA VAL A 733 -20.07 -18.73 -1.53
C VAL A 733 -20.81 -17.42 -1.23
N ALA A 734 -20.97 -16.53 -2.21
CA ALA A 734 -21.67 -15.27 -2.03
C ALA A 734 -23.14 -15.44 -1.59
N ILE A 735 -23.83 -16.47 -2.09
CA ILE A 735 -25.26 -16.70 -1.80
C ILE A 735 -25.49 -17.63 -0.60
N ASN A 736 -24.67 -18.67 -0.47
CA ASN A 736 -24.87 -19.76 0.49
C ASN A 736 -23.83 -19.80 1.62
N SER A 737 -22.86 -18.87 1.62
CA SER A 737 -21.73 -18.87 2.54
C SER A 737 -20.78 -20.08 2.36
N ALA A 738 -19.76 -20.17 3.22
CA ALA A 738 -18.75 -21.23 3.26
C ALA A 738 -18.37 -21.57 4.72
N GLU A 739 -17.45 -22.52 4.92
CA GLU A 739 -16.93 -22.82 6.26
C GLU A 739 -16.08 -21.65 6.79
N GLN A 740 -15.96 -21.52 8.11
CA GLN A 740 -15.19 -20.45 8.74
C GLN A 740 -13.74 -20.37 8.22
N ALA A 741 -13.10 -21.52 8.04
CA ALA A 741 -11.74 -21.62 7.48
C ALA A 741 -11.66 -21.06 6.05
N ASP A 742 -12.66 -21.31 5.21
CA ASP A 742 -12.73 -20.79 3.83
C ASP A 742 -12.95 -19.27 3.82
N ILE A 743 -13.81 -18.77 4.70
CA ILE A 743 -14.11 -17.34 4.88
C ILE A 743 -12.84 -16.59 5.32
N ARG A 744 -12.08 -17.15 6.26
CA ARG A 744 -10.77 -16.61 6.69
C ARG A 744 -9.72 -16.65 5.58
N TYR A 745 -9.65 -17.72 4.80
CA TYR A 745 -8.80 -17.76 3.62
C TYR A 745 -9.17 -16.68 2.59
N VAL A 746 -10.46 -16.46 2.34
CA VAL A 746 -10.94 -15.43 1.41
C VAL A 746 -10.53 -14.02 1.85
N PHE A 747 -10.38 -13.77 3.15
CA PHE A 747 -9.80 -12.53 3.66
C PHE A 747 -8.35 -12.34 3.21
N ASP A 748 -7.47 -13.32 3.44
CA ASP A 748 -6.06 -13.22 3.05
C ASP A 748 -5.88 -13.21 1.52
N VAL A 749 -6.79 -13.84 0.76
CA VAL A 749 -6.85 -13.67 -0.70
C VAL A 749 -7.17 -12.23 -1.09
N GLY A 750 -8.08 -11.57 -0.38
CA GLY A 750 -8.34 -10.13 -0.55
C GLY A 750 -7.10 -9.29 -0.33
N ARG A 751 -6.33 -9.56 0.74
CA ARG A 751 -5.02 -8.93 0.98
C ARG A 751 -4.04 -9.20 -0.16
N SER A 752 -3.94 -10.44 -0.63
CA SER A 752 -3.04 -10.81 -1.72
C SER A 752 -3.37 -10.12 -3.05
N ASP A 753 -4.66 -10.02 -3.42
CA ASP A 753 -5.09 -9.32 -4.64
C ASP A 753 -4.89 -7.79 -4.54
N ALA A 754 -5.09 -7.20 -3.36
CA ALA A 754 -4.77 -5.80 -3.11
C ALA A 754 -3.26 -5.55 -3.23
N PHE A 755 -2.42 -6.47 -2.75
CA PHE A 755 -0.96 -6.37 -2.88
C PHE A 755 -0.51 -6.46 -4.33
N ARG A 756 -1.11 -7.37 -5.12
CA ARG A 756 -0.87 -7.43 -6.58
C ARG A 756 -1.21 -6.11 -7.27
N TRP A 757 -2.34 -5.50 -6.91
CA TRP A 757 -2.73 -4.19 -7.45
C TRP A 757 -1.72 -3.11 -7.05
N LEU A 758 -1.26 -3.11 -5.80
CA LEU A 758 -0.26 -2.17 -5.31
C LEU A 758 1.05 -2.28 -6.11
N VAL A 759 1.58 -3.49 -6.31
CA VAL A 759 2.78 -3.71 -7.12
C VAL A 759 2.56 -3.25 -8.58
N CYS A 760 1.38 -3.51 -9.13
CA CYS A 760 1.01 -3.01 -10.45
C CYS A 760 0.96 -1.46 -10.53
N GLU A 761 0.52 -0.77 -9.47
CA GLU A 761 0.58 0.69 -9.39
C GLU A 761 2.02 1.20 -9.42
N TYR A 762 2.93 0.55 -8.69
CA TYR A 762 4.37 0.87 -8.73
C TYR A 762 4.98 0.68 -10.13
N ILE A 763 4.68 -0.44 -10.80
CA ILE A 763 5.11 -0.67 -12.19
C ILE A 763 4.57 0.44 -13.10
N SER A 764 3.30 0.81 -12.94
CA SER A 764 2.66 1.85 -13.75
C SER A 764 3.25 3.24 -13.48
N PHE A 765 3.57 3.53 -12.21
CA PHE A 765 4.23 4.76 -11.80
C PHE A 765 5.62 4.89 -12.40
N GLU A 766 6.41 3.82 -12.44
CA GLU A 766 7.73 3.86 -13.10
C GLU A 766 7.65 4.05 -14.62
N ASN A 767 6.64 3.48 -15.27
CA ASN A 767 6.37 3.76 -16.67
C ASN A 767 5.94 5.22 -16.90
N TRP A 768 5.15 5.79 -15.99
CA TRP A 768 4.81 7.20 -16.03
C TRP A 768 6.03 8.09 -15.79
N LEU A 769 6.91 7.76 -14.82
CA LEU A 769 8.15 8.48 -14.56
C LEU A 769 9.05 8.50 -15.80
N ASP A 770 9.23 7.35 -16.46
CA ASP A 770 10.03 7.23 -17.67
C ASP A 770 9.49 8.10 -18.81
N LEU A 771 8.17 8.06 -19.04
CA LEU A 771 7.52 8.92 -20.02
C LEU A 771 7.65 10.40 -19.64
N ARG A 772 7.53 10.77 -18.37
CA ARG A 772 7.63 12.16 -17.93
C ARG A 772 9.06 12.70 -18.07
N ILE A 773 10.07 11.92 -17.69
CA ILE A 773 11.48 12.26 -17.87
C ILE A 773 11.76 12.53 -19.34
N ARG A 774 11.36 11.61 -20.21
CA ARG A 774 11.54 11.76 -21.66
C ARG A 774 10.76 12.95 -22.22
N GLN A 775 9.57 13.24 -21.69
CA GLN A 775 8.77 14.39 -22.11
C GLN A 775 9.50 15.71 -21.83
N LEU A 776 10.15 15.82 -20.67
CA LEU A 776 10.94 17.00 -20.30
C LEU A 776 12.23 17.10 -21.12
N GLU A 777 12.89 15.97 -21.40
CA GLU A 777 14.08 15.92 -22.28
C GLU A 777 13.75 16.31 -23.73
N GLU A 778 12.58 15.93 -24.25
CA GLU A 778 12.13 16.29 -25.60
C GLU A 778 11.70 17.77 -25.72
N MET A 779 11.28 18.40 -24.61
CA MET A 779 10.68 19.73 -24.64
C MET A 779 11.67 20.86 -24.94
N ASN A 780 12.98 20.74 -24.63
CA ASN A 780 14.10 21.66 -24.96
C ASN A 780 13.90 23.19 -24.75
N ASP A 781 12.72 23.68 -24.41
CA ASP A 781 12.34 25.08 -24.36
C ASP A 781 11.52 25.35 -23.08
N THR A 782 12.02 26.30 -22.30
CA THR A 782 11.52 26.72 -20.97
C THR A 782 10.12 27.32 -20.96
N SER A 783 9.48 27.47 -22.12
CA SER A 783 8.14 28.04 -22.25
C SER A 783 7.09 27.01 -22.66
N ASP A 784 6.59 26.24 -21.69
CA ASP A 784 5.19 25.80 -21.77
C ASP A 784 4.44 26.08 -20.44
N PRO A 785 3.56 27.10 -20.42
CA PRO A 785 2.64 27.38 -19.30
C PRO A 785 1.59 26.28 -19.08
N ALA A 786 1.49 25.27 -19.95
CA ALA A 786 0.39 24.30 -19.94
C ALA A 786 0.43 23.28 -18.80
N TYR A 787 1.52 23.15 -18.03
CA TYR A 787 1.63 22.10 -17.00
C TYR A 787 1.55 22.54 -15.54
N ARG A 788 1.51 23.86 -15.26
CA ARG A 788 0.97 24.38 -13.98
C ARG A 788 -0.57 24.22 -13.88
N SER A 789 -1.16 23.43 -14.76
CA SER A 789 -2.60 23.35 -15.04
C SER A 789 -3.31 22.10 -14.52
N TRP A 790 -2.68 21.29 -13.65
CA TRP A 790 -3.45 20.24 -12.94
C TRP A 790 -4.57 20.83 -12.06
N ASN A 791 -4.46 22.10 -11.71
CA ASN A 791 -5.41 22.84 -10.88
C ASN A 791 -6.62 23.40 -11.64
N ARG A 792 -6.68 23.35 -12.99
CA ARG A 792 -7.72 24.09 -13.76
C ARG A 792 -8.88 23.26 -14.29
N ASP A 793 -8.76 21.94 -14.38
CA ASP A 793 -9.80 21.07 -14.97
C ASP A 793 -10.65 20.32 -13.92
N VAL A 794 -10.87 20.91 -12.75
CA VAL A 794 -11.99 20.46 -11.89
C VAL A 794 -13.27 20.87 -12.59
N LYS A 795 -13.91 19.92 -13.30
CA LYS A 795 -15.30 20.10 -13.73
C LYS A 795 -16.11 20.45 -12.48
N PRO A 796 -16.84 21.58 -12.42
CA PRO A 796 -17.70 21.87 -11.29
C PRO A 796 -18.79 20.80 -11.25
N GLY A 797 -18.56 19.80 -10.40
CA GLY A 797 -19.57 18.82 -10.01
C GLY A 797 -20.65 19.59 -9.27
N SER A 798 -21.89 19.38 -9.69
CA SER A 798 -23.09 20.00 -9.14
C SER A 798 -23.35 19.58 -7.69
N SER A 799 -22.66 20.23 -6.75
CA SER A 799 -23.06 20.38 -5.35
C SER A 799 -22.14 21.43 -4.73
N SER A 800 -22.70 22.53 -4.25
CA SER A 800 -21.97 23.52 -3.46
C SER A 800 -21.46 22.85 -2.18
N GLU A 801 -20.19 22.45 -2.09
CA GLU A 801 -19.62 22.03 -0.81
C GLU A 801 -18.10 22.03 -0.87
N SER A 802 -17.53 23.07 -0.23
CA SER A 802 -16.11 23.30 0.09
C SER A 802 -15.13 23.67 -1.03
N THR A 803 -14.77 24.95 -1.10
CA THR A 803 -13.54 25.47 -1.76
C THR A 803 -12.26 25.18 -0.97
N GLN A 804 -12.36 24.57 0.22
CA GLN A 804 -11.23 24.32 1.11
C GLN A 804 -10.39 23.14 0.61
N MET A 805 -9.06 23.23 0.77
CA MET A 805 -8.16 22.14 0.38
C MET A 805 -8.30 20.96 1.34
N ILE A 806 -8.07 19.74 0.84
CA ILE A 806 -8.26 18.52 1.65
C ILE A 806 -7.28 18.46 2.83
N HIS A 807 -6.03 18.93 2.65
CA HIS A 807 -5.05 18.96 3.75
C HIS A 807 -5.47 19.91 4.89
N GLU A 808 -6.13 21.03 4.58
CA GLU A 808 -6.71 21.95 5.56
C GLU A 808 -7.89 21.29 6.28
N ARG A 809 -8.79 20.63 5.54
CA ARG A 809 -9.90 19.87 6.14
C ARG A 809 -9.39 18.77 7.08
N GLN A 810 -8.29 18.10 6.72
CA GLN A 810 -7.65 17.09 7.57
C GLN A 810 -7.02 17.75 8.81
N HIS A 811 -6.34 18.88 8.65
CA HIS A 811 -5.78 19.64 9.77
C HIS A 811 -6.88 20.03 10.77
N ASP A 812 -7.99 20.61 10.30
CA ASP A 812 -9.13 20.99 11.13
C ASP A 812 -9.78 19.78 11.81
N TYR A 813 -9.89 18.66 11.08
CA TYR A 813 -10.41 17.40 11.62
C TYR A 813 -9.53 16.88 12.76
N ILE A 814 -8.21 16.81 12.56
CA ILE A 814 -7.28 16.34 13.59
C ILE A 814 -7.28 17.30 14.77
N SER A 815 -7.22 18.62 14.53
CA SER A 815 -7.26 19.62 15.60
C SER A 815 -8.50 19.47 16.46
N GLY A 816 -9.68 19.33 15.85
CA GLY A 816 -10.93 19.16 16.59
C GLY A 816 -11.02 17.85 17.38
N LEU A 817 -10.31 16.79 16.99
CA LEU A 817 -10.20 15.56 17.78
C LEU A 817 -9.13 15.68 18.87
N TYR A 818 -8.02 16.34 18.56
CA TYR A 818 -6.90 16.55 19.47
C TYR A 818 -7.28 17.41 20.67
N ASP A 819 -8.24 18.32 20.51
CA ASP A 819 -8.78 19.15 21.58
C ASP A 819 -9.40 18.34 22.72
N PHE A 820 -9.83 17.08 22.49
CA PHE A 820 -10.36 16.21 23.53
C PHE A 820 -9.31 15.58 24.44
N TYR A 821 -8.04 15.62 24.06
CA TYR A 821 -6.99 14.96 24.80
C TYR A 821 -6.33 15.85 25.85
N ASP A 822 -5.79 15.19 26.88
CA ASP A 822 -4.75 15.78 27.70
C ASP A 822 -3.43 15.78 26.93
N GLN A 823 -3.05 16.95 26.41
CA GLN A 823 -1.92 17.11 25.50
C GLN A 823 -0.60 16.65 26.12
N GLY A 824 -0.40 16.86 27.43
CA GLY A 824 0.79 16.40 28.14
C GLY A 824 0.89 14.87 28.12
N SER A 825 -0.15 14.20 28.61
CA SER A 825 -0.22 12.73 28.63
C SER A 825 -0.06 12.08 27.25
N VAL A 826 -0.54 12.73 26.19
CA VAL A 826 -0.42 12.21 24.81
C VAL A 826 1.00 12.39 24.28
N VAL A 827 1.63 13.55 24.50
CA VAL A 827 3.02 13.78 24.08
C VAL A 827 3.98 12.86 24.83
N ASP A 828 3.71 12.55 26.11
CA ASP A 828 4.49 11.59 26.91
C ASP A 828 4.44 10.14 26.36
N THR A 829 3.52 9.83 25.45
CA THR A 829 3.51 8.52 24.75
C THR A 829 4.56 8.41 23.66
N LEU A 830 5.12 9.54 23.22
CA LEU A 830 6.17 9.53 22.21
C LEU A 830 7.46 9.06 22.85
N ASN A 831 8.15 8.16 22.16
CA ASN A 831 9.46 7.74 22.62
C ASN A 831 10.42 8.93 22.53
N ASP A 832 11.02 9.30 23.67
CA ASP A 832 12.21 10.16 23.75
C ASP A 832 13.44 9.37 23.25
N LYS A 833 13.38 8.83 22.03
CA LYS A 833 14.61 8.42 21.36
C LYS A 833 15.33 9.69 20.96
N ASN A 834 16.38 10.05 21.71
CA ASN A 834 17.36 11.02 21.26
C ASN A 834 17.72 10.67 19.79
N PRO A 835 17.55 11.58 18.83
CA PRO A 835 18.27 11.44 17.58
C PRO A 835 19.76 11.43 17.95
N ALA A 836 20.52 10.49 17.39
CA ALA A 836 21.94 10.26 17.65
C ALA A 836 22.28 9.64 19.03
N SER A 837 22.35 8.31 19.06
CA SER A 837 23.59 7.72 19.55
C SER A 837 24.63 7.91 18.45
N ASP A 838 25.90 8.19 18.78
CA ASP A 838 27.04 8.34 17.84
C ASP A 838 27.37 7.06 17.02
N THR A 839 26.44 6.13 16.96
CA THR A 839 26.55 4.90 16.18
C THR A 839 26.20 5.23 14.73
N PRO A 840 27.07 4.92 13.76
CA PRO A 840 26.75 5.15 12.35
C PRO A 840 25.44 4.43 11.99
N LEU A 841 24.54 5.16 11.33
CA LEU A 841 23.29 4.60 10.83
C LEU A 841 23.59 3.38 9.96
N SER A 842 22.82 2.30 10.12
CA SER A 842 22.92 1.15 9.23
C SER A 842 22.63 1.58 7.78
N ALA A 843 23.19 0.88 6.81
CA ALA A 843 22.96 1.17 5.38
C ALA A 843 21.46 1.19 5.02
N SER A 844 20.67 0.30 5.62
CA SER A 844 19.21 0.27 5.48
C SER A 844 18.54 1.55 5.98
N ALA A 845 18.94 2.04 7.17
CA ALA A 845 18.41 3.27 7.76
C ALA A 845 18.80 4.51 6.93
N GLN A 846 20.03 4.55 6.41
CA GLN A 846 20.48 5.61 5.50
C GLN A 846 19.68 5.62 4.19
N LEU A 847 19.50 4.46 3.55
CA LEU A 847 18.69 4.31 2.34
C LEU A 847 17.25 4.80 2.58
N GLN A 848 16.66 4.42 3.71
CA GLN A 848 15.32 4.86 4.07
C GLN A 848 15.26 6.39 4.28
N GLN A 849 16.25 6.99 4.94
CA GLN A 849 16.31 8.45 5.09
C GLN A 849 16.39 9.16 3.72
N MET A 850 17.19 8.64 2.80
CA MET A 850 17.28 9.17 1.43
C MET A 850 15.95 9.08 0.69
N GLN A 851 15.26 7.93 0.78
CA GLN A 851 13.93 7.74 0.19
C GLN A 851 12.91 8.72 0.78
N ASN A 852 12.89 8.85 2.11
CA ASN A 852 11.94 9.71 2.80
C ASN A 852 12.15 11.19 2.39
N ARG A 853 13.40 11.67 2.32
CA ARG A 853 13.71 13.04 1.87
C ARG A 853 13.32 13.25 0.41
N LEU A 854 13.61 12.28 -0.46
CA LEU A 854 13.25 12.34 -1.87
C LEU A 854 11.73 12.43 -2.10
N ILE A 855 10.94 11.65 -1.34
CA ILE A 855 9.47 11.71 -1.39
C ILE A 855 8.98 13.09 -0.95
N ARG A 856 9.54 13.67 0.11
CA ARG A 856 9.22 15.05 0.54
C ARG A 856 9.54 16.07 -0.54
N ARG A 857 10.71 16.01 -1.18
CA ARG A 857 11.09 16.88 -2.30
C ARG A 857 10.07 16.81 -3.45
N ALA A 858 9.65 15.59 -3.81
CA ALA A 858 8.65 15.38 -4.86
C ALA A 858 7.28 15.98 -4.52
N ILE A 859 6.86 15.93 -3.25
CA ILE A 859 5.62 16.53 -2.75
C ILE A 859 5.70 18.06 -2.82
N VAL A 860 6.78 18.64 -2.29
CA VAL A 860 6.95 20.10 -2.19
C VAL A 860 6.97 20.76 -3.57
N LEU A 861 7.53 20.08 -4.57
CA LEU A 861 7.55 20.56 -5.95
C LEU A 861 6.34 20.09 -6.77
N ASN A 862 5.41 19.33 -6.18
CA ASN A 862 4.19 18.81 -6.84
C ASN A 862 4.49 18.11 -8.18
N LEU A 863 5.54 17.28 -8.20
CA LEU A 863 6.05 16.69 -9.45
C LEU A 863 5.26 15.46 -9.91
N VAL A 864 4.57 14.79 -9.00
CA VAL A 864 3.90 13.50 -9.27
C VAL A 864 2.47 13.71 -9.74
N ASP A 865 2.09 13.00 -10.80
CA ASP A 865 0.72 12.99 -11.30
C ASP A 865 -0.27 12.57 -10.19
N PRO A 866 -1.42 13.25 -10.07
CA PRO A 866 -2.50 12.90 -9.15
C PRO A 866 -2.82 11.42 -9.04
N GLN A 867 -2.80 10.69 -10.15
CA GLN A 867 -3.16 9.28 -10.16
C GLN A 867 -2.23 8.42 -9.29
N TYR A 868 -1.02 8.89 -9.03
CA TYR A 868 0.01 8.20 -8.24
C TYR A 868 0.31 8.88 -6.90
N SER A 869 -0.40 9.96 -6.53
CA SER A 869 -0.15 10.69 -5.28
C SER A 869 -0.28 9.80 -4.03
N HIS A 870 -1.15 8.78 -4.09
CA HIS A 870 -1.31 7.78 -3.02
C HIS A 870 -0.03 6.96 -2.75
N ILE A 871 0.89 6.81 -3.70
CA ILE A 871 2.18 6.15 -3.47
C ILE A 871 3.00 6.95 -2.46
N LEU A 872 2.91 8.29 -2.51
CA LEU A 872 3.63 9.19 -1.61
C LEU A 872 3.07 9.16 -0.19
N SER A 873 1.90 8.55 0.05
CA SER A 873 1.36 8.34 1.40
C SER A 873 1.71 6.98 2.00
N HIS A 874 2.38 6.08 1.28
CA HIS A 874 2.66 4.73 1.77
C HIS A 874 3.52 4.74 3.05
N THR A 875 3.06 4.05 4.08
CA THR A 875 3.62 4.10 5.44
C THR A 875 5.12 3.74 5.52
N HIS A 876 5.60 2.83 4.68
CA HIS A 876 7.02 2.41 4.65
C HIS A 876 7.97 3.49 4.12
N LEU A 877 7.46 4.51 3.41
CA LEU A 877 8.21 5.68 2.92
C LEU A 877 8.23 6.85 3.93
N TRP A 878 7.71 6.62 5.13
CA TRP A 878 7.66 7.64 6.19
C TRP A 878 8.28 7.13 7.48
N ARG A 879 7.89 5.93 7.93
CA ARG A 879 8.41 5.33 9.18
C ARG A 879 9.93 5.23 9.12
N GLY A 880 10.64 5.61 10.19
CA GLY A 880 12.07 5.32 10.35
C GLY A 880 12.28 4.01 11.10
N SER A 881 13.35 3.28 10.80
CA SER A 881 13.77 2.04 11.49
C SER A 881 14.10 2.19 12.98
#